data_AF-A0A179FBH9-F1
#
_entry.id   AF-A0A179FBH9-F1
#
_cell.length_a   1.000
_cell.length_b   1.000
_cell.length_c   1.000
_cell.angle_alpha   90.00
_cell.angle_beta   90.00
_cell.angle_gamma   90.00
#
_symmetry.space_group_name_H-M   'P 1'
#
loop_
_entity.id
_entity.type
_entity.pdbx_description
1 polymer ?
#
loop_
_entity_poly.entity_id
_entity_poly.type
_entity_poly.pdbx_seq_one_letter_code
_entity_poly.pdbx_strand_id
1 'polypeptide(L)'
;MPLDGSTGASCQVLWPTATVAAAPQAPKVPLKARTSGPHPRSQPVAVAVTLIRQDSHLRPRLSGNLEWVVPPSSAQSLPFLHTPWKPAKLLKTPVAEIPFRLLLLSPSSLSCLATLSFSPHTRCASLLALPFHERKPQHLFPFSSPLITSHSDIMAPNVIVVGGGLSGLSAAHTIYLAGGNVVLLDKQGFFGGNSTKATSGINGALTRTQVEHNIGDSVKQFYDDTLKSARDKARPDLIKVLTYKSAAAVEWLQDVFDLDLTLVSRLGGHSQPRTHRGHDAKFPGMAITYALMQRIEELSENEPHRVTIIKKARVTSLNKQDNKVTGVTYEVDGKSASIDGPVVLATGGYAADFGETSLLQKHRPDTMGLATTNGTHATGDGQKMVMAIGGNGIDMDKVQVHPTGLVDPKDPGSKWKFLAAEALRGEGGILLNGDGDRFCDELGHRDYVSGMIFKEKDKGKYPVRLILNSKASKTLDFHTRHYSGRGLMRKMTGKELAKEIGCTPDHLQKTFQTYNSIADGKQKDPWGKKFFHNMPVDIDDDFHVALMEPVLHFTMGGIEINDKAQVLNQEKKPFDGLFACGELAGGVHGANRLGGSSLLGCVVYGRVAGDSASNYLFQQALSGTAAGAAAQRLGQISLHLDPSAPGKLTVEWANGGSGSGAVAVQQQASAAPAAAAPAGESAAKAKPDPKAFKIPETEYTMEEVAKHNKEGDLWVVVKGVVMDLSNWLDEHPGGPQAIKNFMGRDATEEFEMLHDDEVIPKYAPEQVIGRVKGQEPTLEF
;
A
#
# COMPACT_ATOMS: atom_id res chain seq x y z
N MET A 1 40.21 -39.63 -24.37
CA MET A 1 41.05 -39.68 -25.60
C MET A 1 41.06 -41.11 -26.11
N PRO A 2 41.24 -41.38 -27.42
CA PRO A 2 41.38 -40.48 -28.59
C PRO A 2 40.36 -40.78 -29.73
N LEU A 3 40.07 -39.86 -30.68
CA LEU A 3 40.80 -39.48 -31.94
C LEU A 3 40.92 -40.67 -32.94
N ASP A 4 40.81 -40.56 -34.27
CA ASP A 4 41.11 -39.49 -35.23
C ASP A 4 40.55 -39.90 -36.62
N GLY A 5 40.07 -39.01 -37.52
CA GLY A 5 40.83 -38.39 -38.63
C GLY A 5 40.23 -38.87 -39.98
N SER A 6 40.22 -38.22 -41.15
CA SER A 6 40.83 -37.01 -41.75
C SER A 6 40.10 -36.79 -43.11
N THR A 7 39.92 -35.58 -43.66
CA THR A 7 40.80 -34.94 -44.66
C THR A 7 40.16 -33.63 -45.16
N GLY A 8 40.99 -32.64 -45.53
CA GLY A 8 40.56 -31.36 -46.14
C GLY A 8 41.33 -31.03 -47.43
N ALA A 9 40.86 -30.00 -48.16
CA ALA A 9 41.53 -29.13 -49.17
C ALA A 9 40.43 -28.47 -50.06
N SER A 10 40.11 -27.18 -49.91
CA SER A 10 40.68 -25.97 -50.56
C SER A 10 40.36 -25.78 -52.06
N CYS A 11 39.59 -24.73 -52.42
CA CYS A 11 39.95 -23.80 -53.52
C CYS A 11 39.08 -22.52 -53.53
N GLN A 12 39.69 -21.42 -53.99
CA GLN A 12 39.32 -20.01 -53.88
C GLN A 12 38.49 -19.47 -55.07
N VAL A 13 37.67 -18.44 -54.75
CA VAL A 13 37.47 -17.13 -55.43
C VAL A 13 37.26 -17.08 -56.95
N LEU A 14 36.13 -16.48 -57.39
CA LEU A 14 36.10 -15.39 -58.38
C LEU A 14 34.75 -14.65 -58.39
N TRP A 15 34.84 -13.32 -58.41
CA TRP A 15 33.78 -12.32 -58.61
C TRP A 15 33.20 -12.35 -60.03
N PRO A 16 32.10 -11.61 -60.27
CA PRO A 16 32.21 -10.58 -61.31
C PRO A 16 31.64 -9.22 -60.90
N THR A 17 32.47 -8.19 -61.07
CA THR A 17 32.03 -6.81 -61.36
C THR A 17 31.68 -6.66 -62.83
N ALA A 18 30.55 -6.03 -63.14
CA ALA A 18 30.44 -5.16 -64.32
C ALA A 18 29.39 -4.07 -64.05
N THR A 19 29.88 -2.85 -63.97
CA THR A 19 29.17 -1.57 -63.85
C THR A 19 28.59 -1.16 -65.21
N VAL A 20 27.47 -0.42 -65.24
CA VAL A 20 27.31 0.91 -65.87
C VAL A 20 25.84 1.37 -65.88
N ALA A 21 25.63 2.57 -65.32
CA ALA A 21 24.63 3.62 -65.59
C ALA A 21 23.12 3.32 -65.59
N ALA A 22 22.39 3.93 -64.65
CA ALA A 22 21.58 5.14 -64.86
C ALA A 22 20.44 5.21 -63.81
N ALA A 23 20.41 6.29 -63.03
CA ALA A 23 19.35 6.60 -62.08
C ALA A 23 18.02 6.96 -62.79
N PRO A 24 16.90 6.87 -62.06
CA PRO A 24 15.93 7.97 -62.12
C PRO A 24 15.59 8.53 -60.73
N GLN A 25 15.61 9.85 -60.73
CA GLN A 25 15.36 10.76 -59.63
C GLN A 25 13.88 10.75 -59.19
N ALA A 26 13.68 10.96 -57.90
CA ALA A 26 12.43 11.46 -57.34
C ALA A 26 12.07 12.83 -57.95
N PRO A 27 10.79 13.13 -58.23
CA PRO A 27 10.44 14.44 -58.73
C PRO A 27 10.28 15.42 -57.56
N LYS A 28 10.99 16.55 -57.69
CA LYS A 28 10.85 17.74 -56.86
C LYS A 28 10.41 18.90 -57.77
N VAL A 29 9.34 19.58 -57.32
CA VAL A 29 8.95 20.99 -57.58
C VAL A 29 8.35 21.34 -58.97
N PRO A 30 7.52 22.41 -59.09
CA PRO A 30 8.04 23.77 -59.01
C PRO A 30 7.21 24.76 -58.17
N LEU A 31 7.95 25.70 -57.60
CA LEU A 31 7.50 26.91 -56.93
C LEU A 31 8.03 28.06 -57.77
N LYS A 32 7.15 28.93 -58.26
CA LYS A 32 7.37 30.30 -58.78
C LYS A 32 6.02 30.82 -59.27
N ALA A 33 5.61 32.07 -59.16
CA ALA A 33 5.92 33.24 -58.35
C ALA A 33 4.93 34.30 -58.88
N ARG A 34 4.22 35.03 -58.01
CA ARG A 34 3.92 36.44 -58.26
C ARG A 34 3.47 37.16 -56.99
N THR A 35 3.94 38.40 -56.94
CA THR A 35 4.08 39.37 -55.88
C THR A 35 2.82 40.21 -55.63
N SER A 36 2.66 40.65 -54.38
CA SER A 36 2.36 42.02 -53.89
C SER A 36 1.28 42.05 -52.80
N GLY A 37 1.64 42.56 -51.61
CA GLY A 37 0.71 42.90 -50.52
C GLY A 37 0.04 44.27 -50.75
N PRO A 38 -0.41 45.01 -49.72
CA PRO A 38 -0.64 44.65 -48.30
C PRO A 38 -2.06 45.03 -47.81
N HIS A 39 -2.58 44.44 -46.73
CA HIS A 39 -3.70 45.03 -45.94
C HIS A 39 -3.87 44.34 -44.56
N PRO A 40 -4.55 44.97 -43.57
CA PRO A 40 -3.87 45.48 -42.37
C PRO A 40 -4.27 44.80 -41.04
N ARG A 41 -3.43 45.09 -40.04
CA ARG A 41 -3.63 45.16 -38.57
C ARG A 41 -4.97 44.67 -38.01
N SER A 42 -4.91 43.61 -37.22
CA SER A 42 -5.96 43.19 -36.28
C SER A 42 -5.90 44.01 -34.98
N GLN A 43 -7.02 44.66 -34.65
CA GLN A 43 -7.41 45.01 -33.29
C GLN A 43 -8.54 44.06 -32.84
N PRO A 44 -8.75 43.88 -31.52
CA PRO A 44 -9.57 42.80 -30.98
C PRO A 44 -11.04 43.23 -30.85
N VAL A 45 -11.98 42.34 -31.14
CA VAL A 45 -13.39 42.50 -30.74
C VAL A 45 -13.95 41.19 -30.19
N ALA A 46 -14.64 41.37 -29.08
CA ALA A 46 -15.32 40.43 -28.22
C ALA A 46 -16.36 39.52 -28.90
N VAL A 47 -16.60 38.36 -28.28
CA VAL A 47 -17.86 37.61 -28.45
C VAL A 47 -18.52 37.47 -27.09
N ALA A 48 -19.79 37.88 -27.08
CA ALA A 48 -20.68 38.02 -25.95
C ALA A 48 -21.23 36.68 -25.46
N VAL A 49 -21.48 36.62 -24.15
CA VAL A 49 -22.34 35.63 -23.48
C VAL A 49 -23.74 36.22 -23.39
N THR A 50 -24.73 35.48 -23.91
CA THR A 50 -26.15 35.84 -23.85
C THR A 50 -26.77 35.26 -22.58
N LEU A 51 -27.40 36.13 -21.77
CA LEU A 51 -28.22 35.80 -20.59
C LEU A 51 -29.51 36.63 -20.65
N ILE A 52 -30.67 35.96 -20.69
CA ILE A 52 -32.05 36.49 -20.61
C ILE A 52 -32.91 35.31 -20.08
N ARG A 53 -33.85 35.36 -19.11
CA ARG A 53 -34.42 36.38 -18.19
C ARG A 53 -35.32 35.66 -17.14
N GLN A 54 -35.45 36.28 -15.95
CA GLN A 54 -36.67 36.51 -15.10
C GLN A 54 -37.50 35.34 -14.53
N ASP A 55 -38.11 35.38 -13.33
CA ASP A 55 -38.65 36.45 -12.45
C ASP A 55 -38.83 35.91 -10.99
N SER A 56 -38.39 36.61 -9.91
CA SER A 56 -39.12 37.49 -8.94
C SER A 56 -40.19 36.78 -8.05
N HIS A 57 -40.25 36.88 -6.71
CA HIS A 57 -40.38 38.01 -5.75
C HIS A 57 -40.20 37.46 -4.30
N LEU A 58 -39.65 38.13 -3.26
CA LEU A 58 -40.17 39.26 -2.46
C LEU A 58 -39.08 39.72 -1.44
N ARG A 59 -38.84 41.03 -1.32
CA ARG A 59 -38.18 41.72 -0.17
C ARG A 59 -39.21 42.61 0.54
N PRO A 60 -38.96 43.09 1.78
CA PRO A 60 -38.44 44.47 1.98
C PRO A 60 -37.43 44.63 3.16
N ARG A 61 -36.30 45.36 2.98
CA ARG A 61 -35.91 46.72 3.50
C ARG A 61 -35.29 46.70 4.92
N LEU A 62 -34.19 47.37 5.32
CA LEU A 62 -33.55 48.69 5.07
C LEU A 62 -32.03 48.61 5.43
N SER A 63 -31.06 49.04 4.61
CA SER A 63 -30.37 50.36 4.46
C SER A 63 -29.20 50.66 5.43
N GLY A 64 -28.02 50.98 4.87
CA GLY A 64 -26.93 51.69 5.56
C GLY A 64 -25.55 51.50 4.92
N ASN A 65 -25.08 52.49 4.14
CA ASN A 65 -23.74 52.58 3.54
C ASN A 65 -22.67 52.92 4.60
N LEU A 66 -21.44 52.39 4.46
CA LEU A 66 -20.22 53.09 4.87
C LEU A 66 -18.98 52.51 4.16
N GLU A 67 -18.30 53.37 3.40
CA GLU A 67 -16.99 53.17 2.79
C GLU A 67 -15.87 53.26 3.85
N TRP A 68 -14.75 52.56 3.63
CA TRP A 68 -13.53 52.71 4.44
C TRP A 68 -12.36 53.24 3.59
N VAL A 69 -11.81 54.34 4.06
CA VAL A 69 -10.67 55.11 3.55
C VAL A 69 -9.36 54.56 4.12
N VAL A 70 -8.31 54.54 3.28
CA VAL A 70 -6.90 54.26 3.63
C VAL A 70 -6.14 55.58 3.82
N PRO A 71 -5.18 55.67 4.76
CA PRO A 71 -4.10 56.65 4.65
C PRO A 71 -2.67 56.04 4.71
N PRO A 72 -1.64 56.69 4.11
CA PRO A 72 -0.24 56.22 4.05
C PRO A 72 0.77 57.09 4.86
N SER A 73 2.08 56.79 4.70
CA SER A 73 3.32 57.57 5.03
C SER A 73 3.98 57.27 6.41
N SER A 74 5.29 57.39 6.67
CA SER A 74 6.56 57.60 5.94
C SER A 74 7.72 57.50 6.98
N ALA A 75 8.97 57.31 6.54
CA ALA A 75 10.18 57.19 7.37
C ALA A 75 10.81 58.54 7.82
N GLN A 76 11.54 58.57 8.96
CA GLN A 76 12.85 59.26 9.17
C GLN A 76 13.46 59.11 10.62
N SER A 77 14.73 58.65 10.67
CA SER A 77 15.92 58.93 11.55
C SER A 77 15.91 59.10 13.10
N LEU A 78 16.61 58.17 13.79
CA LEU A 78 17.72 58.21 14.83
C LEU A 78 17.77 59.31 15.96
N PRO A 79 18.41 59.10 17.17
CA PRO A 79 19.64 58.30 17.44
C PRO A 79 19.78 57.51 18.79
N PHE A 80 20.85 56.67 18.80
CA PHE A 80 21.67 56.06 19.88
C PHE A 80 21.36 56.21 21.39
N LEU A 81 21.43 55.07 22.10
CA LEU A 81 22.17 54.94 23.38
C LEU A 81 22.66 53.50 23.63
N HIS A 82 23.97 53.37 23.82
CA HIS A 82 24.73 52.20 24.31
C HIS A 82 24.34 51.85 25.76
N THR A 83 24.29 50.59 26.24
CA THR A 83 25.43 49.72 26.60
C THR A 83 24.91 48.37 27.18
N PRO A 84 25.77 47.34 27.34
CA PRO A 84 25.39 45.92 27.26
C PRO A 84 25.32 45.19 28.62
N TRP A 85 24.70 44.01 28.65
CA TRP A 85 24.90 43.04 29.73
C TRP A 85 25.71 41.84 29.24
N LYS A 86 26.86 41.62 29.90
CA LYS A 86 27.80 40.52 29.69
C LYS A 86 27.33 39.24 30.40
N PRO A 87 27.81 38.06 29.97
CA PRO A 87 27.57 36.77 30.62
C PRO A 87 28.58 36.51 31.75
N ALA A 88 28.17 35.77 32.79
CA ALA A 88 29.07 35.26 33.82
C ALA A 88 29.15 33.73 33.78
N LYS A 89 30.40 33.24 33.78
CA LYS A 89 30.85 31.84 33.79
C LYS A 89 31.30 31.45 35.20
N LEU A 90 31.10 30.16 35.52
CA LEU A 90 31.91 29.23 36.33
C LEU A 90 32.16 29.49 37.84
N LEU A 91 31.94 28.43 38.64
CA LEU A 91 32.96 27.68 39.43
C LEU A 91 32.26 26.53 40.20
N LYS A 92 32.51 25.25 39.84
CA LYS A 92 33.43 24.24 40.45
C LYS A 92 33.04 23.73 41.87
N THR A 93 32.46 22.52 41.90
CA THR A 93 32.75 21.25 42.68
C THR A 93 33.68 21.31 43.91
N PRO A 94 33.70 20.36 44.90
CA PRO A 94 33.48 18.89 44.75
C PRO A 94 32.97 18.06 45.99
N VAL A 95 32.97 16.71 45.84
CA VAL A 95 33.11 15.59 46.81
C VAL A 95 31.91 15.14 47.69
N ALA A 96 31.47 13.89 47.53
CA ALA A 96 31.70 12.77 48.48
C ALA A 96 30.81 11.54 48.17
N GLU A 97 31.27 10.39 48.64
CA GLU A 97 31.07 9.04 48.09
C GLU A 97 30.58 8.09 49.22
N ILE A 98 29.96 6.96 48.84
CA ILE A 98 29.73 5.70 49.59
C ILE A 98 28.61 5.62 50.68
N PRO A 99 28.18 4.42 51.17
CA PRO A 99 27.00 3.62 50.73
C PRO A 99 26.00 3.30 51.88
N PHE A 100 24.87 2.62 51.63
CA PHE A 100 24.30 1.73 52.67
C PHE A 100 23.48 0.57 52.11
N ARG A 101 23.74 -0.61 52.69
CA ARG A 101 23.12 -1.92 52.46
C ARG A 101 22.44 -2.33 53.78
N LEU A 102 21.24 -2.91 53.68
CA LEU A 102 20.62 -3.94 54.53
C LEU A 102 20.36 -3.67 56.05
N LEU A 103 19.10 -3.80 56.50
CA LEU A 103 18.59 -4.92 57.35
C LEU A 103 17.17 -4.67 57.94
N LEU A 104 16.33 -5.72 57.77
CA LEU A 104 15.30 -6.29 58.66
C LEU A 104 14.05 -5.50 59.08
N LEU A 105 12.87 -6.07 58.78
CA LEU A 105 12.08 -6.88 59.73
C LEU A 105 11.02 -7.73 58.99
N SER A 106 10.80 -8.95 59.49
CA SER A 106 9.83 -9.98 59.05
C SER A 106 8.45 -9.78 59.72
N PRO A 107 7.38 -10.56 59.43
CA PRO A 107 7.30 -12.01 59.72
C PRO A 107 6.60 -12.91 58.66
N SER A 108 7.05 -14.17 58.67
CA SER A 108 6.44 -15.43 58.22
C SER A 108 5.03 -15.65 58.85
N SER A 109 4.09 -16.52 58.42
CA SER A 109 4.19 -17.90 57.90
C SER A 109 2.82 -18.45 57.46
N LEU A 110 2.79 -19.15 56.32
CA LEU A 110 2.28 -20.53 56.07
C LEU A 110 0.85 -20.98 56.46
N SER A 111 0.20 -21.70 55.52
CA SER A 111 -0.07 -23.16 55.63
C SER A 111 -0.43 -23.83 54.28
N CYS A 112 0.09 -25.05 54.09
CA CYS A 112 0.02 -26.01 52.97
C CYS A 112 -1.40 -26.47 52.57
N LEU A 113 -1.75 -26.79 51.31
CA LEU A 113 -1.39 -27.94 50.44
C LEU A 113 -1.87 -29.33 50.93
N ALA A 114 -2.74 -29.98 50.14
CA ALA A 114 -2.69 -31.43 49.88
C ALA A 114 -3.52 -31.84 48.64
N THR A 115 -2.84 -32.57 47.77
CA THR A 115 -3.24 -33.32 46.56
C THR A 115 -3.98 -34.63 46.86
N LEU A 116 -4.79 -35.15 45.93
CA LEU A 116 -4.58 -36.44 45.22
C LEU A 116 -5.80 -36.95 44.42
N SER A 117 -5.45 -37.65 43.33
CA SER A 117 -6.24 -38.31 42.28
C SER A 117 -6.84 -39.67 42.72
N PHE A 118 -7.97 -40.10 42.13
CA PHE A 118 -8.13 -41.35 41.32
C PHE A 118 -9.63 -41.67 41.02
N SER A 119 -9.83 -42.44 39.95
CA SER A 119 -11.08 -42.80 39.23
C SER A 119 -11.77 -44.08 39.79
N PRO A 120 -12.69 -44.80 39.09
CA PRO A 120 -14.16 -44.66 39.06
C PRO A 120 -14.96 -45.95 39.47
N HIS A 121 -16.30 -45.89 39.34
CA HIS A 121 -17.28 -46.96 38.98
C HIS A 121 -18.45 -47.35 39.93
N THR A 122 -19.64 -47.39 39.29
CA THR A 122 -20.80 -48.31 39.40
C THR A 122 -21.87 -48.23 40.52
N ARG A 123 -23.08 -47.82 40.05
CA ARG A 123 -24.39 -48.55 39.98
C ARG A 123 -25.27 -48.83 41.22
N CYS A 124 -26.59 -48.73 40.90
CA CYS A 124 -27.81 -49.32 41.48
C CYS A 124 -28.49 -48.58 42.63
N ALA A 125 -29.81 -48.60 42.84
CA ALA A 125 -31.03 -48.77 42.03
C ALA A 125 -32.23 -48.69 43.03
N SER A 126 -33.37 -48.15 42.58
CA SER A 126 -34.75 -48.64 42.86
C SER A 126 -35.51 -48.33 44.18
N LEU A 127 -36.59 -47.53 43.99
CA LEU A 127 -38.04 -47.86 44.11
C LEU A 127 -38.86 -47.79 45.44
N LEU A 128 -40.05 -47.19 45.26
CA LEU A 128 -41.40 -47.43 45.85
C LEU A 128 -41.84 -46.69 47.14
N ALA A 129 -42.89 -45.84 47.04
CA ALA A 129 -44.30 -46.21 47.26
C ALA A 129 -45.25 -44.98 47.37
N LEU A 130 -46.45 -45.09 46.75
CA LEU A 130 -47.66 -44.24 46.84
C LEU A 130 -48.61 -44.75 47.98
N PRO A 131 -49.93 -44.45 48.11
CA PRO A 131 -50.85 -43.38 47.59
C PRO A 131 -51.87 -42.84 48.67
N PHE A 132 -52.77 -41.89 48.31
CA PHE A 132 -54.23 -41.78 48.68
C PHE A 132 -54.77 -40.42 48.13
N HIS A 133 -55.49 -40.29 46.99
CA HIS A 133 -56.89 -40.59 46.59
C HIS A 133 -58.00 -39.68 47.20
N GLU A 134 -58.57 -38.74 46.41
CA GLU A 134 -60.01 -38.72 46.01
C GLU A 134 -60.43 -37.56 45.03
N ARG A 135 -60.91 -38.00 43.85
CA ARG A 135 -62.00 -37.55 42.89
C ARG A 135 -62.67 -36.17 43.10
N LYS A 136 -63.18 -35.40 42.11
CA LYS A 136 -63.45 -35.35 40.63
C LYS A 136 -64.14 -33.96 40.37
N PRO A 137 -64.58 -33.52 39.16
CA PRO A 137 -64.09 -33.66 37.79
C PRO A 137 -64.12 -32.33 36.95
N GLN A 138 -63.76 -32.44 35.66
CA GLN A 138 -64.30 -31.73 34.48
C GLN A 138 -63.64 -30.44 33.91
N HIS A 139 -63.32 -30.58 32.60
CA HIS A 139 -63.18 -29.62 31.50
C HIS A 139 -61.94 -28.70 31.45
N LEU A 140 -60.98 -29.07 30.60
CA LEU A 140 -60.70 -28.43 29.29
C LEU A 140 -59.38 -29.00 28.74
N PHE A 141 -59.44 -29.58 27.54
CA PHE A 141 -58.24 -29.89 26.76
C PHE A 141 -57.67 -28.60 26.19
N PRO A 142 -56.36 -28.36 26.30
CA PRO A 142 -55.63 -27.68 25.25
C PRO A 142 -54.64 -28.65 24.62
N PHE A 143 -54.73 -28.74 23.30
CA PHE A 143 -53.74 -29.33 22.42
C PHE A 143 -52.34 -28.78 22.76
N SER A 144 -51.43 -29.68 23.15
CA SER A 144 -50.00 -29.40 23.16
C SER A 144 -49.48 -29.57 21.73
N SER A 145 -49.39 -28.47 20.98
CA SER A 145 -48.46 -28.36 19.86
C SER A 145 -47.19 -27.68 20.38
N PRO A 146 -46.01 -28.32 20.31
CA PRO A 146 -44.78 -27.63 20.60
C PRO A 146 -44.56 -26.58 19.50
N LEU A 147 -44.48 -25.30 19.89
CA LEU A 147 -43.89 -24.24 19.09
C LEU A 147 -42.41 -24.58 18.90
N ILE A 148 -42.11 -25.41 17.91
CA ILE A 148 -40.79 -25.45 17.28
C ILE A 148 -40.75 -24.19 16.41
N THR A 149 -40.46 -23.05 17.01
CA THR A 149 -39.82 -21.97 16.26
C THR A 149 -38.36 -22.37 16.14
N SER A 150 -38.02 -23.14 15.09
CA SER A 150 -36.64 -23.18 14.64
C SER A 150 -36.29 -21.73 14.26
N HIS A 151 -35.57 -21.04 15.15
CA HIS A 151 -34.68 -19.99 14.68
C HIS A 151 -33.67 -20.73 13.81
N SER A 152 -33.99 -20.91 12.53
CA SER A 152 -32.94 -21.09 11.53
C SER A 152 -32.06 -19.87 11.71
N ASP A 153 -30.85 -20.07 12.22
CA ASP A 153 -29.82 -19.04 12.30
C ASP A 153 -29.73 -18.41 10.91
N ILE A 154 -30.37 -17.24 10.74
CA ILE A 154 -30.17 -16.43 9.55
C ILE A 154 -28.76 -15.89 9.70
N MET A 155 -27.76 -16.69 9.32
CA MET A 155 -26.39 -16.24 9.25
C MET A 155 -26.38 -15.02 8.32
N ALA A 156 -25.87 -13.89 8.83
CA ALA A 156 -25.79 -12.69 8.01
C ALA A 156 -24.98 -13.00 6.73
N PRO A 157 -25.44 -12.52 5.56
CA PRO A 157 -24.84 -12.87 4.29
C PRO A 157 -23.37 -12.43 4.23
N ASN A 158 -22.53 -13.31 3.67
CA ASN A 158 -21.10 -13.07 3.53
C ASN A 158 -20.80 -12.20 2.31
N VAL A 159 -19.85 -11.28 2.44
CA VAL A 159 -19.13 -10.70 1.29
C VAL A 159 -17.85 -11.50 1.06
N ILE A 160 -17.64 -11.93 -0.17
CA ILE A 160 -16.44 -12.66 -0.57
C ILE A 160 -15.41 -11.64 -1.05
N VAL A 161 -14.26 -11.60 -0.41
CA VAL A 161 -13.11 -10.78 -0.82
C VAL A 161 -12.04 -11.70 -1.39
N VAL A 162 -11.59 -11.43 -2.62
CA VAL A 162 -10.59 -12.27 -3.31
C VAL A 162 -9.27 -11.50 -3.46
N GLY A 163 -8.25 -11.94 -2.73
CA GLY A 163 -6.91 -11.37 -2.67
C GLY A 163 -6.67 -10.60 -1.37
N GLY A 164 -5.78 -11.10 -0.53
CA GLY A 164 -5.34 -10.50 0.74
C GLY A 164 -4.23 -9.46 0.58
N GLY A 165 -4.15 -8.77 -0.55
CA GLY A 165 -3.32 -7.56 -0.69
C GLY A 165 -3.91 -6.36 0.06
N LEU A 166 -3.22 -5.22 0.08
CA LEU A 166 -3.69 -4.02 0.80
C LEU A 166 -5.11 -3.60 0.39
N SER A 167 -5.48 -3.74 -0.89
CA SER A 167 -6.83 -3.41 -1.37
C SER A 167 -7.90 -4.34 -0.80
N GLY A 168 -7.65 -5.65 -0.78
CA GLY A 168 -8.60 -6.61 -0.24
C GLY A 168 -8.69 -6.55 1.27
N LEU A 169 -7.58 -6.35 1.98
CA LEU A 169 -7.58 -6.11 3.42
C LEU A 169 -8.34 -4.82 3.76
N SER A 170 -8.16 -3.75 2.98
CA SER A 170 -8.92 -2.50 3.17
C SER A 170 -10.42 -2.71 2.94
N ALA A 171 -10.81 -3.50 1.93
CA ALA A 171 -12.19 -3.86 1.69
C ALA A 171 -12.77 -4.70 2.83
N ALA A 172 -12.06 -5.75 3.26
CA ALA A 172 -12.45 -6.65 4.35
C ALA A 172 -12.72 -5.88 5.65
N HIS A 173 -11.79 -5.02 6.06
CA HIS A 173 -11.98 -4.17 7.26
C HIS A 173 -13.15 -3.22 7.10
N THR A 174 -13.35 -2.64 5.91
CA THR A 174 -14.49 -1.74 5.68
C THR A 174 -15.82 -2.47 5.77
N ILE A 175 -15.92 -3.66 5.19
CA ILE A 175 -17.11 -4.51 5.28
C ILE A 175 -17.39 -4.90 6.74
N TYR A 176 -16.34 -5.32 7.46
CA TYR A 176 -16.43 -5.67 8.87
C TYR A 176 -16.92 -4.48 9.72
N LEU A 177 -16.37 -3.28 9.53
CA LEU A 177 -16.77 -2.07 10.24
C LEU A 177 -18.20 -1.61 9.89
N ALA A 178 -18.67 -1.91 8.68
CA ALA A 178 -20.04 -1.67 8.26
C ALA A 178 -21.04 -2.73 8.79
N GLY A 179 -20.56 -3.73 9.55
CA GLY A 179 -21.39 -4.79 10.14
C GLY A 179 -21.59 -6.02 9.25
N GLY A 180 -20.92 -6.10 8.09
CA GLY A 180 -20.96 -7.28 7.22
C GLY A 180 -20.09 -8.43 7.74
N ASN A 181 -20.37 -9.63 7.23
CA ASN A 181 -19.51 -10.80 7.39
C ASN A 181 -18.58 -10.93 6.18
N VAL A 182 -17.35 -11.36 6.40
CA VAL A 182 -16.28 -11.41 5.39
C VAL A 182 -15.78 -12.83 5.25
N VAL A 183 -15.68 -13.30 4.00
CA VAL A 183 -14.85 -14.45 3.64
C VAL A 183 -13.71 -13.97 2.76
N LEU A 184 -12.48 -14.03 3.26
CA LEU A 184 -11.28 -13.59 2.57
C LEU A 184 -10.52 -14.79 2.01
N LEU A 185 -10.43 -14.85 0.67
CA LEU A 185 -9.73 -15.89 -0.07
C LEU A 185 -8.41 -15.33 -0.62
N ASP A 186 -7.30 -16.07 -0.48
CA ASP A 186 -6.05 -15.75 -1.17
C ASP A 186 -5.38 -17.03 -1.68
N LYS A 187 -4.82 -16.96 -2.88
CA LYS A 187 -4.11 -18.09 -3.50
C LYS A 187 -2.73 -18.37 -2.88
N GLN A 188 -2.20 -17.46 -2.08
CA GLN A 188 -0.92 -17.60 -1.39
C GLN A 188 -1.14 -18.06 0.07
N GLY A 189 -0.11 -18.67 0.67
CA GLY A 189 -0.11 -19.01 2.09
C GLY A 189 0.10 -17.81 3.02
N PHE A 190 0.47 -16.65 2.47
CA PHE A 190 0.67 -15.42 3.21
C PHE A 190 0.08 -14.21 2.47
N PHE A 191 -0.54 -13.30 3.21
CA PHE A 191 -1.22 -12.11 2.67
C PHE A 191 -0.25 -10.98 2.28
N GLY A 192 -0.73 -10.07 1.44
CA GLY A 192 -0.09 -8.78 1.19
C GLY A 192 0.34 -8.55 -0.25
N GLY A 193 0.66 -9.62 -0.99
CA GLY A 193 1.00 -9.55 -2.41
C GLY A 193 2.11 -8.53 -2.71
N ASN A 194 1.97 -7.74 -3.78
CA ASN A 194 2.92 -6.66 -4.09
C ASN A 194 2.86 -5.48 -3.11
N SER A 195 1.81 -5.37 -2.28
CA SER A 195 1.62 -4.19 -1.41
C SER A 195 2.69 -4.11 -0.33
N THR A 196 3.09 -5.26 0.23
CA THR A 196 4.16 -5.38 1.23
C THR A 196 5.53 -4.95 0.70
N LYS A 197 5.72 -5.03 -0.62
CA LYS A 197 6.97 -4.66 -1.30
C LYS A 197 7.08 -3.16 -1.60
N ALA A 198 6.06 -2.36 -1.31
CA ALA A 198 6.10 -0.93 -1.62
C ALA A 198 7.03 -0.16 -0.66
N THR A 199 8.00 0.57 -1.21
CA THR A 199 9.11 1.14 -0.44
C THR A 199 9.03 2.64 -0.20
N SER A 200 8.24 3.40 -0.98
CA SER A 200 8.31 4.88 -0.95
C SER A 200 7.29 5.55 -0.04
N GLY A 201 6.07 5.01 0.09
CA GLY A 201 5.00 5.60 0.90
C GLY A 201 3.66 5.69 0.17
N ILE A 202 2.68 6.29 0.86
CA ILE A 202 1.29 6.46 0.42
C ILE A 202 0.97 7.95 0.19
N ASN A 203 0.29 8.30 -0.90
CA ASN A 203 -0.05 9.70 -1.12
C ASN A 203 -1.24 10.17 -0.28
N GLY A 204 -1.20 11.40 0.21
CA GLY A 204 -2.31 12.09 0.86
C GLY A 204 -2.21 13.59 0.64
N ALA A 205 -3.30 14.24 0.27
CA ALA A 205 -3.35 15.69 0.07
C ALA A 205 -4.32 16.33 1.07
N LEU A 206 -3.90 17.44 1.68
CA LEU A 206 -4.59 18.12 2.78
C LEU A 206 -4.76 17.22 4.02
N THR A 207 -3.72 16.46 4.38
CA THR A 207 -3.70 15.65 5.60
C THR A 207 -3.36 16.48 6.84
N ARG A 208 -3.76 16.03 8.04
CA ARG A 208 -3.28 16.61 9.32
C ARG A 208 -1.76 16.78 9.36
N THR A 209 -1.02 15.73 8.97
CA THR A 209 0.44 15.73 8.87
C THR A 209 0.98 16.84 7.95
N GLN A 210 0.38 17.06 6.78
CA GLN A 210 0.82 18.14 5.89
C GLN A 210 0.57 19.52 6.50
N VAL A 211 -0.55 19.70 7.22
CA VAL A 211 -0.86 20.95 7.92
C VAL A 211 0.17 21.23 9.01
N GLU A 212 0.52 20.22 9.83
CA GLU A 212 1.53 20.33 10.89
C GLU A 212 2.92 20.70 10.34
N HIS A 213 3.29 20.15 9.18
CA HIS A 213 4.54 20.48 8.49
C HIS A 213 4.48 21.77 7.65
N ASN A 214 3.38 22.53 7.72
CA ASN A 214 3.15 23.75 6.92
C ASN A 214 3.30 23.54 5.40
N ILE A 215 2.91 22.36 4.91
CA ILE A 215 2.94 22.02 3.48
C ILE A 215 1.66 22.55 2.81
N GLY A 216 1.81 23.56 1.96
CA GLY A 216 0.72 24.18 1.19
C GLY A 216 0.23 23.34 0.00
N ASP A 217 -0.27 22.14 0.27
CA ASP A 217 -0.91 21.25 -0.71
C ASP A 217 -2.44 21.38 -0.70
N SER A 218 -3.09 20.86 -1.73
CA SER A 218 -4.54 20.80 -1.83
C SER A 218 -5.00 19.61 -2.64
N VAL A 219 -6.23 19.14 -2.39
CA VAL A 219 -6.86 18.09 -3.20
C VAL A 219 -6.94 18.46 -4.68
N LYS A 220 -7.08 19.76 -5.00
CA LYS A 220 -7.10 20.24 -6.38
C LYS A 220 -5.73 20.11 -7.04
N GLN A 221 -4.65 20.51 -6.37
CA GLN A 221 -3.28 20.35 -6.91
C GLN A 221 -2.96 18.88 -7.13
N PHE A 222 -3.34 18.00 -6.20
CA PHE A 222 -3.13 16.57 -6.37
C PHE A 222 -3.98 15.97 -7.52
N TYR A 223 -5.23 16.43 -7.67
CA TYR A 223 -6.08 16.10 -8.81
C TYR A 223 -5.44 16.53 -10.15
N ASP A 224 -4.97 17.78 -10.24
CA ASP A 224 -4.36 18.32 -11.46
C ASP A 224 -3.07 17.58 -11.83
N ASP A 225 -2.21 17.26 -10.85
CA ASP A 225 -1.00 16.45 -11.06
C ASP A 225 -1.34 15.05 -11.58
N THR A 226 -2.36 14.42 -10.99
CA THR A 226 -2.81 13.09 -11.40
C THR A 226 -3.42 13.10 -12.79
N LEU A 227 -4.24 14.11 -13.11
CA LEU A 227 -4.83 14.30 -14.44
C LEU A 227 -3.75 14.51 -15.50
N LYS A 228 -2.74 15.33 -15.20
CA LYS A 228 -1.59 15.56 -16.08
C LYS A 228 -0.79 14.29 -16.34
N SER A 229 -0.62 13.44 -15.32
CA SER A 229 0.05 12.14 -15.47
C SER A 229 -0.79 11.13 -16.27
N ALA A 230 -2.12 11.17 -16.12
CA ALA A 230 -3.05 10.26 -16.79
C ALA A 230 -3.22 10.53 -18.30
N ARG A 231 -2.96 11.76 -18.76
CA ARG A 231 -2.99 12.19 -20.18
C ARG A 231 -4.34 11.93 -20.84
N ASP A 232 -4.34 11.44 -22.08
CA ASP A 232 -5.52 11.12 -22.90
C ASP A 232 -6.35 9.95 -22.34
N LYS A 233 -5.83 9.24 -21.33
CA LYS A 233 -6.50 8.13 -20.64
C LYS A 233 -7.11 8.53 -19.30
N ALA A 234 -7.18 9.83 -19.03
CA ALA A 234 -7.76 10.34 -17.80
C ALA A 234 -9.23 9.93 -17.65
N ARG A 235 -9.57 9.45 -16.45
CA ARG A 235 -10.95 9.25 -15.98
C ARG A 235 -11.22 10.19 -14.80
N PRO A 236 -11.71 11.41 -15.06
CA PRO A 236 -11.97 12.43 -14.04
C PRO A 236 -12.80 11.94 -12.85
N ASP A 237 -13.78 11.09 -13.12
CA ASP A 237 -14.63 10.43 -12.12
C ASP A 237 -13.79 9.62 -11.12
N LEU A 238 -12.90 8.77 -11.63
CA LEU A 238 -12.06 7.91 -10.80
C LEU A 238 -10.92 8.67 -10.12
N ILE A 239 -10.31 9.63 -10.82
CA ILE A 239 -9.22 10.47 -10.27
C ILE A 239 -9.76 11.34 -9.14
N LYS A 240 -10.99 11.84 -9.25
CA LYS A 240 -11.63 12.62 -8.19
C LYS A 240 -11.81 11.78 -6.93
N VAL A 241 -12.32 10.56 -7.05
CA VAL A 241 -12.45 9.63 -5.90
C VAL A 241 -11.09 9.39 -5.24
N LEU A 242 -10.06 9.05 -6.03
CA LEU A 242 -8.70 8.79 -5.53
C LEU A 242 -8.14 9.97 -4.72
N THR A 243 -8.22 11.17 -5.28
CA THR A 243 -7.53 12.35 -4.73
C THR A 243 -8.32 13.01 -3.60
N TYR A 244 -9.65 13.08 -3.71
CA TYR A 244 -10.50 13.72 -2.69
C TYR A 244 -10.70 12.85 -1.45
N LYS A 245 -10.55 11.52 -1.56
CA LYS A 245 -10.57 10.62 -0.40
C LYS A 245 -9.17 10.36 0.19
N SER A 246 -8.13 11.03 -0.31
CA SER A 246 -6.76 10.69 0.04
C SER A 246 -6.38 10.98 1.50
N ALA A 247 -6.79 12.13 2.04
CA ALA A 247 -6.55 12.44 3.45
C ALA A 247 -7.25 11.43 4.38
N ALA A 248 -8.54 11.19 4.16
CA ALA A 248 -9.33 10.23 4.94
C ALA A 248 -8.79 8.78 4.86
N ALA A 249 -8.12 8.42 3.76
CA ALA A 249 -7.45 7.13 3.64
C ALA A 249 -6.18 7.05 4.50
N VAL A 250 -5.33 8.08 4.46
CA VAL A 250 -4.12 8.17 5.30
C VAL A 250 -4.50 8.23 6.78
N GLU A 251 -5.46 9.08 7.15
CA GLU A 251 -5.88 9.27 8.54
C GLU A 251 -6.55 8.02 9.11
N TRP A 252 -7.29 7.26 8.29
CA TRP A 252 -7.82 5.97 8.73
C TRP A 252 -6.73 4.95 9.03
N LEU A 253 -5.64 4.93 8.25
CA LEU A 253 -4.50 4.08 8.58
C LEU A 253 -3.86 4.49 9.91
N GLN A 254 -3.72 5.79 10.15
CA GLN A 254 -3.19 6.32 11.42
C GLN A 254 -4.11 5.98 12.59
N ASP A 255 -5.41 6.27 12.48
CA ASP A 255 -6.34 6.22 13.60
C ASP A 255 -6.82 4.79 13.92
N VAL A 256 -7.02 3.93 12.90
CA VAL A 256 -7.58 2.58 13.09
C VAL A 256 -6.50 1.53 13.31
N PHE A 257 -5.30 1.74 12.77
CA PHE A 257 -4.19 0.78 12.84
C PHE A 257 -2.97 1.31 13.59
N ASP A 258 -3.06 2.51 14.19
CA ASP A 258 -1.98 3.14 14.97
C ASP A 258 -0.66 3.26 14.17
N LEU A 259 -0.78 3.56 12.88
CA LEU A 259 0.36 3.63 11.97
C LEU A 259 0.99 5.03 11.95
N ASP A 260 2.31 5.10 12.13
CA ASP A 260 3.04 6.33 11.87
C ASP A 260 3.15 6.60 10.36
N LEU A 261 2.59 7.73 9.93
CA LEU A 261 2.62 8.23 8.56
C LEU A 261 2.97 9.73 8.52
N THR A 262 3.82 10.16 9.46
CA THR A 262 4.12 11.58 9.73
C THR A 262 5.27 12.16 8.92
N LEU A 263 6.09 11.34 8.25
CA LEU A 263 7.12 11.82 7.32
C LEU A 263 6.54 12.01 5.92
N VAL A 264 6.87 13.13 5.25
CA VAL A 264 6.31 13.48 3.94
C VAL A 264 7.40 13.82 2.93
N SER A 265 7.49 13.01 1.88
CA SER A 265 8.44 13.19 0.78
C SER A 265 7.75 13.72 -0.48
N ARG A 266 8.50 14.41 -1.35
CA ARG A 266 8.09 14.72 -2.73
C ARG A 266 8.66 13.69 -3.68
N LEU A 267 7.79 13.01 -4.44
CA LEU A 267 8.18 12.07 -5.49
C LEU A 267 8.02 12.64 -6.89
N GLY A 268 8.40 11.87 -7.91
CA GLY A 268 8.39 12.33 -9.30
C GLY A 268 6.99 12.68 -9.79
N GLY A 269 6.88 13.78 -10.53
CA GLY A 269 5.61 14.30 -11.08
C GLY A 269 4.71 15.05 -10.10
N HIS A 270 5.00 15.06 -8.80
CA HIS A 270 4.20 15.79 -7.80
C HIS A 270 4.64 17.26 -7.69
N SER A 271 3.67 18.17 -7.66
CA SER A 271 3.88 19.59 -7.38
C SER A 271 4.17 19.88 -5.89
N GLN A 272 3.71 19.04 -4.97
CA GLN A 272 3.91 19.19 -3.53
C GLN A 272 4.39 17.88 -2.88
N PRO A 273 5.12 17.96 -1.73
CA PRO A 273 5.40 16.80 -0.92
C PRO A 273 4.10 16.24 -0.36
N ARG A 274 3.82 14.97 -0.64
CA ARG A 274 2.54 14.34 -0.26
C ARG A 274 2.63 12.84 -0.08
N THR A 275 3.82 12.27 -0.18
CA THR A 275 4.01 10.82 0.00
C THR A 275 4.40 10.57 1.45
N HIS A 276 3.44 10.04 2.20
CA HIS A 276 3.51 9.74 3.62
C HIS A 276 4.23 8.41 3.89
N ARG A 277 5.06 8.39 4.94
CA ARG A 277 5.73 7.21 5.50
C ARG A 277 5.95 7.39 7.01
N GLY A 278 6.25 6.31 7.71
CA GLY A 278 6.59 6.33 9.13
C GLY A 278 8.08 6.52 9.38
N HIS A 279 8.42 6.79 10.64
CA HIS A 279 9.77 6.69 11.19
C HIS A 279 10.17 5.25 11.50
N ASP A 280 9.22 4.31 11.42
CA ASP A 280 9.43 2.89 11.65
C ASP A 280 10.61 2.34 10.85
N ALA A 281 11.33 1.39 11.43
CA ALA A 281 12.34 0.60 10.74
C ALA A 281 11.70 -0.45 9.80
N LYS A 282 10.69 -0.06 9.02
CA LYS A 282 10.00 -0.91 8.04
C LYS A 282 9.69 -0.10 6.78
N PHE A 283 9.62 -0.78 5.63
CA PHE A 283 9.11 -0.11 4.43
C PHE A 283 7.62 0.22 4.61
N PRO A 284 7.12 1.35 4.08
CA PRO A 284 5.74 1.76 4.30
C PRO A 284 4.70 0.73 3.84
N GLY A 285 4.96 0.04 2.71
CA GLY A 285 4.09 -1.04 2.24
C GLY A 285 4.00 -2.20 3.21
N MET A 286 5.12 -2.58 3.82
CA MET A 286 5.19 -3.63 4.83
C MET A 286 4.47 -3.20 6.10
N ALA A 287 4.80 -2.03 6.66
CA ALA A 287 4.17 -1.50 7.87
C ALA A 287 2.63 -1.45 7.74
N ILE A 288 2.12 -0.82 6.68
CA ILE A 288 0.69 -0.67 6.45
C ILE A 288 0.02 -2.04 6.26
N THR A 289 0.56 -2.87 5.36
CA THR A 289 -0.11 -4.12 4.98
C THR A 289 -0.09 -5.13 6.13
N TYR A 290 1.00 -5.18 6.92
CA TYR A 290 1.10 -6.08 8.07
C TYR A 290 0.15 -5.68 9.19
N ALA A 291 -0.01 -4.39 9.49
CA ALA A 291 -0.96 -3.95 10.50
C ALA A 291 -2.40 -4.36 10.14
N LEU A 292 -2.80 -4.19 8.87
CA LEU A 292 -4.12 -4.62 8.40
C LEU A 292 -4.26 -6.15 8.40
N MET A 293 -3.21 -6.87 8.02
CA MET A 293 -3.17 -8.33 8.01
C MET A 293 -3.33 -8.89 9.44
N GLN A 294 -2.50 -8.45 10.38
CA GLN A 294 -2.54 -8.90 11.77
C GLN A 294 -3.93 -8.64 12.36
N ARG A 295 -4.48 -7.45 12.13
CA ARG A 295 -5.82 -7.10 12.62
C ARG A 295 -6.92 -8.00 12.05
N ILE A 296 -6.88 -8.35 10.75
CA ILE A 296 -7.93 -9.23 10.18
C ILE A 296 -7.76 -10.68 10.64
N GLU A 297 -6.53 -11.14 10.86
CA GLU A 297 -6.23 -12.47 11.41
C GLU A 297 -6.77 -12.57 12.85
N GLU A 298 -6.50 -11.57 13.70
CA GLU A 298 -7.06 -11.48 15.05
C GLU A 298 -8.59 -11.49 15.04
N LEU A 299 -9.22 -10.76 14.11
CA LEU A 299 -10.68 -10.77 13.97
C LEU A 299 -11.20 -12.15 13.54
N SER A 300 -10.48 -12.87 12.70
CA SER A 300 -10.85 -14.23 12.29
C SER A 300 -10.72 -15.23 13.44
N GLU A 301 -9.73 -15.06 14.32
CA GLU A 301 -9.54 -15.89 15.51
C GLU A 301 -10.59 -15.61 16.58
N ASN A 302 -10.87 -14.33 16.85
CA ASN A 302 -11.79 -13.91 17.92
C ASN A 302 -13.27 -13.95 17.49
N GLU A 303 -13.56 -13.68 16.22
CA GLU A 303 -14.92 -13.63 15.66
C GLU A 303 -15.01 -14.48 14.37
N PRO A 304 -14.76 -15.80 14.42
CA PRO A 304 -14.69 -16.66 13.22
C PRO A 304 -16.01 -16.75 12.44
N HIS A 305 -17.13 -16.43 13.09
CA HIS A 305 -18.46 -16.35 12.47
C HIS A 305 -18.66 -15.05 11.66
N ARG A 306 -17.81 -14.05 11.85
CA ARG A 306 -17.83 -12.77 11.12
C ARG A 306 -16.71 -12.64 10.11
N VAL A 307 -15.55 -13.23 10.39
CA VAL A 307 -14.38 -13.16 9.51
C VAL A 307 -13.84 -14.58 9.32
N THR A 308 -13.97 -15.10 8.10
CA THR A 308 -13.36 -16.36 7.69
C THR A 308 -12.21 -16.08 6.73
N ILE A 309 -11.05 -16.66 7.00
CA ILE A 309 -9.87 -16.58 6.13
C ILE A 309 -9.60 -17.96 5.55
N ILE A 310 -9.43 -18.04 4.23
CA ILE A 310 -8.99 -19.25 3.53
C ILE A 310 -7.77 -18.90 2.66
N LYS A 311 -6.59 -19.29 3.13
CA LYS A 311 -5.31 -19.14 2.41
C LYS A 311 -5.07 -20.35 1.50
N LYS A 312 -4.13 -20.22 0.56
CA LYS A 312 -3.88 -21.23 -0.50
C LYS A 312 -5.16 -21.60 -1.29
N ALA A 313 -6.13 -20.69 -1.31
CA ALA A 313 -7.40 -20.81 -2.00
C ALA A 313 -7.34 -20.05 -3.33
N ARG A 314 -7.11 -20.79 -4.42
CA ARG A 314 -7.09 -20.20 -5.76
C ARG A 314 -8.51 -20.10 -6.31
N VAL A 315 -9.05 -18.89 -6.37
CA VAL A 315 -10.30 -18.65 -7.09
C VAL A 315 -10.09 -18.88 -8.58
N THR A 316 -10.91 -19.75 -9.18
CA THR A 316 -10.79 -20.19 -10.57
C THR A 316 -11.91 -19.66 -11.47
N SER A 317 -13.08 -19.33 -10.91
CA SER A 317 -14.17 -18.72 -11.66
C SER A 317 -15.11 -17.86 -10.81
N LEU A 318 -15.79 -16.93 -11.48
CA LEU A 318 -16.92 -16.18 -10.94
C LEU A 318 -18.22 -16.90 -11.30
N ASN A 319 -19.03 -17.22 -10.30
CA ASN A 319 -20.33 -17.85 -10.52
C ASN A 319 -21.35 -16.76 -10.89
N LYS A 320 -22.13 -16.97 -11.95
CA LYS A 320 -23.00 -15.95 -12.52
C LYS A 320 -24.31 -16.51 -13.06
N GLN A 321 -25.39 -15.77 -12.84
CA GLN A 321 -26.70 -15.97 -13.44
C GLN A 321 -27.08 -14.65 -14.12
N ASP A 322 -27.24 -14.67 -15.45
CA ASP A 322 -27.45 -13.47 -16.27
C ASP A 322 -26.41 -12.38 -15.97
N ASN A 323 -26.80 -11.18 -15.53
CA ASN A 323 -25.88 -10.10 -15.17
C ASN A 323 -25.47 -10.10 -13.68
N LYS A 324 -25.93 -11.08 -12.89
CA LYS A 324 -25.69 -11.18 -11.46
C LYS A 324 -24.58 -12.17 -11.14
N VAL A 325 -23.54 -11.71 -10.46
CA VAL A 325 -22.54 -12.58 -9.83
C VAL A 325 -23.09 -13.07 -8.51
N THR A 326 -23.10 -14.39 -8.34
CA THR A 326 -23.69 -15.06 -7.18
C THR A 326 -22.67 -15.60 -6.21
N GLY A 327 -21.39 -15.64 -6.60
CA GLY A 327 -20.33 -16.21 -5.77
C GLY A 327 -19.07 -16.51 -6.56
N VAL A 328 -18.22 -17.36 -6.00
CA VAL A 328 -16.97 -17.81 -6.63
C VAL A 328 -16.78 -19.31 -6.48
N THR A 329 -16.11 -19.92 -7.46
CA THR A 329 -15.54 -21.27 -7.33
C THR A 329 -14.03 -21.15 -7.11
N TYR A 330 -13.50 -21.91 -6.16
CA TYR A 330 -12.08 -21.89 -5.81
C TYR A 330 -11.54 -23.30 -5.56
N GLU A 331 -10.22 -23.43 -5.62
CA GLU A 331 -9.48 -24.66 -5.33
C GLU A 331 -8.62 -24.47 -4.09
N VAL A 332 -8.66 -25.43 -3.17
CA VAL A 332 -7.80 -25.52 -1.98
C VAL A 332 -7.46 -26.99 -1.76
N ASP A 333 -6.18 -27.30 -1.48
CA ASP A 333 -5.68 -28.68 -1.31
C ASP A 333 -6.07 -29.63 -2.47
N GLY A 334 -6.09 -29.12 -3.70
CA GLY A 334 -6.49 -29.87 -4.90
C GLY A 334 -7.99 -30.20 -5.00
N LYS A 335 -8.83 -29.66 -4.11
CA LYS A 335 -10.28 -29.84 -4.10
C LYS A 335 -10.98 -28.54 -4.50
N SER A 336 -12.00 -28.66 -5.33
CA SER A 336 -12.85 -27.54 -5.72
C SER A 336 -13.98 -27.33 -4.69
N ALA A 337 -14.27 -26.07 -4.39
CA ALA A 337 -15.35 -25.63 -3.52
C ALA A 337 -15.99 -24.34 -4.08
N SER A 338 -17.19 -24.01 -3.61
CA SER A 338 -17.94 -22.81 -4.02
C SER A 338 -18.49 -22.08 -2.80
N ILE A 339 -18.48 -20.75 -2.84
CA ILE A 339 -19.08 -19.88 -1.83
C ILE A 339 -19.97 -18.87 -2.54
N ASP A 340 -21.16 -18.65 -1.99
CA ASP A 340 -22.15 -17.71 -2.51
C ASP A 340 -22.10 -16.38 -1.74
N GLY A 341 -22.33 -15.29 -2.46
CA GLY A 341 -22.33 -13.92 -1.93
C GLY A 341 -21.84 -12.89 -2.96
N PRO A 342 -22.04 -11.60 -2.70
CA PRO A 342 -21.39 -10.55 -3.48
C PRO A 342 -19.86 -10.67 -3.40
N VAL A 343 -19.19 -10.28 -4.47
CA VAL A 343 -17.75 -10.50 -4.66
C VAL A 343 -17.01 -9.18 -4.82
N VAL A 344 -15.97 -8.98 -4.01
CA VAL A 344 -14.97 -7.92 -4.16
C VAL A 344 -13.66 -8.54 -4.66
N LEU A 345 -13.26 -8.21 -5.89
CA LEU A 345 -11.99 -8.66 -6.46
C LEU A 345 -10.87 -7.66 -6.15
N ALA A 346 -9.78 -8.15 -5.59
CA ALA A 346 -8.61 -7.39 -5.16
C ALA A 346 -7.28 -8.09 -5.53
N THR A 347 -7.24 -8.76 -6.68
CA THR A 347 -6.20 -9.74 -7.04
C THR A 347 -4.89 -9.14 -7.60
N GLY A 348 -4.72 -7.82 -7.59
CA GLY A 348 -3.53 -7.15 -8.12
C GLY A 348 -3.42 -7.16 -9.66
N GLY A 349 -2.21 -6.86 -10.15
CA GLY A 349 -1.92 -6.70 -11.58
C GLY A 349 -1.40 -7.95 -12.31
N TYR A 350 -0.82 -7.71 -13.49
CA TYR A 350 -0.27 -8.75 -14.38
C TYR A 350 1.18 -8.49 -14.85
N ALA A 351 1.95 -7.69 -14.09
CA ALA A 351 3.34 -7.35 -14.43
C ALA A 351 4.37 -8.49 -14.15
N ALA A 352 3.91 -9.65 -13.67
CA ALA A 352 4.70 -10.89 -13.61
C ALA A 352 4.07 -12.03 -14.45
N ASP A 353 3.07 -11.72 -15.29
CA ASP A 353 2.41 -12.70 -16.14
C ASP A 353 3.30 -13.05 -17.35
N PHE A 354 4.24 -13.99 -17.17
CA PHE A 354 5.14 -14.47 -18.23
C PHE A 354 4.74 -15.84 -18.80
N GLY A 355 3.55 -16.33 -18.46
CA GLY A 355 3.05 -17.64 -18.90
C GLY A 355 2.48 -17.65 -20.32
N GLU A 356 1.98 -18.80 -20.74
CA GLU A 356 1.44 -19.00 -22.11
C GLU A 356 0.23 -18.12 -22.42
N THR A 357 -0.65 -17.91 -21.43
CA THR A 357 -1.85 -17.06 -21.56
C THR A 357 -1.59 -15.60 -21.14
N SER A 358 -0.34 -15.16 -21.28
CA SER A 358 0.14 -13.90 -20.73
C SER A 358 -0.60 -12.68 -21.31
N LEU A 359 -1.21 -11.89 -20.42
CA LEU A 359 -1.73 -10.57 -20.75
C LEU A 359 -0.60 -9.61 -21.14
N LEU A 360 0.57 -9.75 -20.54
CA LEU A 360 1.74 -8.94 -20.87
C LEU A 360 2.24 -9.21 -22.29
N GLN A 361 2.39 -10.48 -22.68
CA GLN A 361 2.78 -10.88 -24.04
C GLN A 361 1.74 -10.43 -25.07
N LYS A 362 0.45 -10.50 -24.73
CA LYS A 362 -0.65 -10.09 -25.60
C LYS A 362 -0.68 -8.58 -25.84
N HIS A 363 -0.45 -7.77 -24.80
CA HIS A 363 -0.68 -6.33 -24.86
C HIS A 363 0.61 -5.48 -24.94
N ARG A 364 1.74 -6.00 -24.44
CA ARG A 364 3.06 -5.34 -24.39
C ARG A 364 4.22 -6.32 -24.63
N PRO A 365 4.25 -6.98 -25.82
CA PRO A 365 5.31 -7.92 -26.18
C PRO A 365 6.71 -7.27 -26.14
N ASP A 366 6.80 -5.96 -26.37
CA ASP A 366 8.02 -5.16 -26.31
C ASP A 366 8.69 -5.15 -24.92
N THR A 367 7.94 -5.46 -23.86
CA THR A 367 8.44 -5.43 -22.49
C THR A 367 8.84 -6.79 -21.92
N MET A 368 8.62 -7.87 -22.68
CA MET A 368 8.84 -9.25 -22.20
C MET A 368 10.30 -9.53 -21.83
N GLY A 369 11.25 -8.78 -22.40
CA GLY A 369 12.68 -8.87 -22.06
C GLY A 369 13.06 -8.20 -20.74
N LEU A 370 12.22 -7.35 -20.15
CA LEU A 370 12.56 -6.59 -18.93
C LEU A 370 12.41 -7.45 -17.67
N ALA A 371 13.26 -7.23 -16.67
CA ALA A 371 13.05 -7.76 -15.32
C ALA A 371 11.82 -7.11 -14.67
N THR A 372 11.26 -7.74 -13.63
CA THR A 372 10.10 -7.25 -12.90
C THR A 372 10.39 -7.07 -11.42
N THR A 373 9.71 -6.13 -10.77
CA THR A 373 9.72 -6.00 -9.31
C THR A 373 8.56 -6.71 -8.62
N ASN A 374 7.70 -7.37 -9.40
CA ASN A 374 6.50 -8.01 -8.91
C ASN A 374 6.80 -9.38 -8.29
N GLY A 375 5.95 -9.81 -7.36
CA GLY A 375 5.90 -11.22 -6.98
C GLY A 375 5.42 -12.09 -8.15
N THR A 376 5.85 -13.35 -8.16
CA THR A 376 5.43 -14.37 -9.15
C THR A 376 3.92 -14.60 -9.18
N HIS A 377 3.20 -14.20 -8.12
CA HIS A 377 1.75 -14.25 -8.04
C HIS A 377 0.99 -13.20 -8.88
N ALA A 378 1.64 -12.15 -9.39
CA ALA A 378 0.98 -11.08 -10.15
C ALA A 378 0.74 -11.46 -11.63
N THR A 379 -0.17 -12.42 -11.83
CA THR A 379 -0.38 -13.15 -13.10
C THR A 379 -1.68 -12.79 -13.83
N GLY A 380 -2.41 -11.77 -13.37
CA GLY A 380 -3.62 -11.29 -14.04
C GLY A 380 -4.85 -12.19 -13.92
N ASP A 381 -4.90 -13.08 -12.91
CA ASP A 381 -5.97 -14.08 -12.79
C ASP A 381 -7.36 -13.45 -12.70
N GLY A 382 -7.52 -12.40 -11.88
CA GLY A 382 -8.80 -11.70 -11.74
C GLY A 382 -9.22 -10.97 -13.02
N GLN A 383 -8.28 -10.36 -13.75
CA GLN A 383 -8.54 -9.74 -15.05
C GLN A 383 -9.05 -10.80 -16.05
N LYS A 384 -8.37 -11.95 -16.13
CA LYS A 384 -8.76 -13.07 -16.99
C LYS A 384 -10.17 -13.59 -16.64
N MET A 385 -10.46 -13.78 -15.35
CA MET A 385 -11.79 -14.23 -14.88
C MET A 385 -12.91 -13.25 -15.24
N VAL A 386 -12.71 -11.96 -14.99
CA VAL A 386 -13.73 -10.94 -15.29
C VAL A 386 -13.96 -10.80 -16.79
N MET A 387 -12.89 -10.80 -17.59
CA MET A 387 -13.01 -10.74 -19.05
C MET A 387 -13.74 -11.97 -19.61
N ALA A 388 -13.55 -13.15 -19.02
CA ALA A 388 -14.23 -14.37 -19.44
C ALA A 388 -15.75 -14.32 -19.24
N ILE A 389 -16.26 -13.57 -18.26
CA ILE A 389 -17.71 -13.41 -18.02
C ILE A 389 -18.32 -12.19 -18.73
N GLY A 390 -17.56 -11.52 -19.61
CA GLY A 390 -18.01 -10.36 -20.40
C GLY A 390 -17.74 -9.00 -19.76
N GLY A 391 -16.80 -8.92 -18.81
CA GLY A 391 -16.31 -7.65 -18.27
C GLY A 391 -15.30 -6.95 -19.19
N ASN A 392 -15.22 -5.63 -19.11
CA ASN A 392 -14.33 -4.83 -19.95
C ASN A 392 -12.92 -4.75 -19.37
N GLY A 393 -11.92 -5.17 -20.14
CA GLY A 393 -10.53 -4.76 -19.94
C GLY A 393 -10.25 -3.45 -20.68
N ILE A 394 -9.76 -2.43 -19.99
CA ILE A 394 -9.42 -1.12 -20.54
C ILE A 394 -7.94 -0.83 -20.38
N ASP A 395 -7.36 -0.12 -21.35
CA ASP A 395 -5.97 0.36 -21.32
C ASP A 395 -4.94 -0.73 -21.00
N MET A 396 -5.20 -1.99 -21.40
CA MET A 396 -4.38 -3.15 -21.06
C MET A 396 -2.92 -3.06 -21.55
N ASP A 397 -2.62 -2.18 -22.51
CA ASP A 397 -1.28 -1.86 -22.99
C ASP A 397 -0.51 -0.91 -22.05
N LYS A 398 -1.20 -0.25 -21.11
CA LYS A 398 -0.61 0.69 -20.15
C LYS A 398 0.03 -0.06 -18.99
N VAL A 399 1.24 -0.54 -19.26
CA VAL A 399 2.15 -1.15 -18.29
C VAL A 399 3.33 -0.20 -18.06
N GLN A 400 3.54 0.18 -16.80
CA GLN A 400 4.58 1.10 -16.37
C GLN A 400 5.89 0.36 -16.10
N VAL A 401 6.95 0.92 -16.68
CA VAL A 401 8.34 0.59 -16.38
C VAL A 401 8.83 1.59 -15.33
N HIS A 402 9.40 1.07 -14.24
CA HIS A 402 10.05 1.87 -13.22
C HIS A 402 11.53 2.08 -13.58
N PRO A 403 12.09 3.28 -13.41
CA PRO A 403 13.47 3.57 -13.85
C PRO A 403 14.56 2.92 -12.99
N THR A 404 14.26 2.61 -11.73
CA THR A 404 15.27 2.25 -10.72
C THR A 404 14.99 0.88 -10.08
N GLY A 405 15.13 -0.19 -10.86
CA GLY A 405 15.32 -1.54 -10.34
C GLY A 405 16.77 -1.74 -9.90
N LEU A 406 16.98 -2.26 -8.69
CA LEU A 406 18.31 -2.53 -8.14
C LEU A 406 18.93 -3.71 -8.89
N VAL A 407 20.09 -3.50 -9.50
CA VAL A 407 20.89 -4.56 -10.09
C VAL A 407 21.79 -5.13 -9.01
N ASP A 408 21.59 -6.41 -8.68
CA ASP A 408 22.53 -7.14 -7.83
C ASP A 408 23.82 -7.39 -8.63
N PRO A 409 25.00 -6.92 -8.18
CA PRO A 409 26.26 -7.22 -8.84
C PRO A 409 26.57 -8.72 -8.94
N LYS A 410 26.01 -9.55 -8.05
CA LYS A 410 26.20 -11.02 -8.03
C LYS A 410 25.26 -11.75 -9.00
N ASP A 411 24.09 -11.17 -9.29
CA ASP A 411 23.11 -11.71 -10.24
C ASP A 411 22.50 -10.57 -11.10
N PRO A 412 23.30 -9.94 -11.97
CA PRO A 412 22.84 -8.79 -12.75
C PRO A 412 21.77 -9.16 -13.78
N GLY A 413 21.70 -10.45 -14.18
CA GLY A 413 20.73 -10.96 -15.15
C GLY A 413 19.37 -11.35 -14.56
N SER A 414 19.20 -11.21 -13.23
CA SER A 414 17.98 -11.67 -12.56
C SER A 414 16.71 -11.09 -13.17
N LYS A 415 15.73 -11.97 -13.42
CA LYS A 415 14.41 -11.56 -13.92
C LYS A 415 13.56 -10.90 -12.82
N TRP A 416 13.90 -11.09 -11.55
CA TRP A 416 13.23 -10.49 -10.40
C TRP A 416 14.17 -9.56 -9.66
N LYS A 417 13.80 -8.27 -9.59
CA LYS A 417 14.67 -7.24 -9.00
C LYS A 417 13.98 -6.52 -7.85
N PHE A 418 14.78 -6.16 -6.85
CA PHE A 418 14.29 -5.30 -5.78
C PHE A 418 14.11 -3.88 -6.31
N LEU A 419 13.08 -3.20 -5.85
CA LEU A 419 12.80 -1.83 -6.25
C LEU A 419 13.61 -0.85 -5.39
N ALA A 420 14.41 0.02 -6.02
CA ALA A 420 14.93 1.19 -5.33
C ALA A 420 13.79 2.20 -5.14
N ALA A 421 13.53 2.60 -3.89
CA ALA A 421 12.46 3.55 -3.59
C ALA A 421 12.59 4.83 -4.42
N GLU A 422 11.47 5.33 -4.94
CA GLU A 422 11.45 6.63 -5.60
C GLU A 422 11.79 7.76 -4.63
N ALA A 423 11.54 7.54 -3.33
CA ALA A 423 11.97 8.43 -2.25
C ALA A 423 13.48 8.69 -2.27
N LEU A 424 14.31 7.74 -2.74
CA LEU A 424 15.76 7.98 -2.87
C LEU A 424 16.03 9.19 -3.79
N ARG A 425 15.34 9.29 -4.93
CA ARG A 425 15.43 10.45 -5.83
C ARG A 425 14.72 11.68 -5.24
N GLY A 426 13.59 11.47 -4.58
CA GLY A 426 12.81 12.50 -3.88
C GLY A 426 13.61 13.29 -2.85
N GLU A 427 14.45 12.57 -2.09
CA GLU A 427 15.28 13.10 -1.01
C GLU A 427 16.68 13.53 -1.48
N GLY A 428 16.90 13.71 -2.79
CA GLY A 428 18.13 14.29 -3.33
C GLY A 428 19.06 13.31 -4.05
N GLY A 429 18.64 12.06 -4.27
CA GLY A 429 19.40 11.10 -5.05
C GLY A 429 19.57 11.52 -6.51
N ILE A 430 20.78 11.34 -7.03
CA ILE A 430 21.17 11.73 -8.40
C ILE A 430 21.37 10.48 -9.25
N LEU A 431 20.97 10.53 -10.52
CA LEU A 431 21.30 9.50 -11.50
C LEU A 431 22.51 9.94 -12.33
N LEU A 432 23.58 9.14 -12.28
CA LEU A 432 24.79 9.32 -13.08
C LEU A 432 24.90 8.20 -14.12
N ASN A 433 25.32 8.53 -15.34
CA ASN A 433 25.59 7.55 -16.38
C ASN A 433 26.98 6.91 -16.22
N GLY A 434 27.39 6.11 -17.21
CA GLY A 434 28.69 5.43 -17.24
C GLY A 434 29.91 6.36 -17.21
N ASP A 435 29.75 7.65 -17.53
CA ASP A 435 30.84 8.64 -17.56
C ASP A 435 30.90 9.50 -16.29
N GLY A 436 29.89 9.40 -15.41
CA GLY A 436 29.76 10.26 -14.22
C GLY A 436 28.98 11.56 -14.46
N ASP A 437 28.25 11.64 -15.58
CA ASP A 437 27.42 12.80 -15.93
C ASP A 437 25.95 12.56 -15.53
N ARG A 438 25.28 13.66 -15.13
CA ARG A 438 23.81 13.70 -15.09
C ARG A 438 23.25 13.67 -16.51
N PHE A 439 22.04 13.13 -16.65
CA PHE A 439 21.39 12.99 -17.97
C PHE A 439 19.88 13.24 -17.97
N CYS A 440 19.25 13.55 -16.83
CA CYS A 440 17.81 13.82 -16.76
C CYS A 440 17.41 14.63 -15.52
N ASP A 441 16.15 15.08 -15.48
CA ASP A 441 15.48 15.41 -14.21
C ASP A 441 15.02 14.10 -13.53
N GLU A 442 15.65 13.77 -12.42
CA GLU A 442 15.40 12.57 -11.63
C GLU A 442 13.99 12.55 -11.00
N LEU A 443 13.27 13.68 -10.98
CA LEU A 443 11.89 13.81 -10.50
C LEU A 443 10.86 13.95 -11.64
N GLY A 444 11.27 13.65 -12.88
CA GLY A 444 10.34 13.49 -13.99
C GLY A 444 9.41 12.27 -13.81
N HIS A 445 8.42 12.15 -14.69
CA HIS A 445 7.56 10.96 -14.73
C HIS A 445 8.38 9.70 -15.06
N ARG A 446 7.94 8.54 -14.58
CA ARG A 446 8.69 7.28 -14.68
C ARG A 446 8.98 6.84 -16.12
N ASP A 447 8.06 7.11 -17.04
CA ASP A 447 8.26 6.85 -18.47
C ASP A 447 9.34 7.74 -19.08
N TYR A 448 9.39 9.02 -18.70
CA TYR A 448 10.47 9.93 -19.07
C TYR A 448 11.82 9.46 -18.52
N VAL A 449 11.92 9.19 -17.22
CA VAL A 449 13.21 8.79 -16.60
C VAL A 449 13.68 7.45 -17.17
N SER A 450 12.80 6.46 -17.31
CA SER A 450 13.14 5.17 -17.93
C SER A 450 13.58 5.35 -19.39
N GLY A 451 12.90 6.20 -20.15
CA GLY A 451 13.27 6.55 -21.52
C GLY A 451 14.63 7.23 -21.63
N MET A 452 14.99 8.08 -20.66
CA MET A 452 16.32 8.69 -20.60
C MET A 452 17.40 7.67 -20.27
N ILE A 453 17.13 6.71 -19.38
CA ILE A 453 18.04 5.60 -19.10
C ILE A 453 18.27 4.72 -20.33
N PHE A 454 17.20 4.38 -21.07
CA PHE A 454 17.35 3.62 -22.34
C PHE A 454 18.21 4.38 -23.36
N LYS A 455 18.03 5.70 -23.51
CA LYS A 455 18.88 6.51 -24.39
C LYS A 455 20.36 6.50 -23.98
N GLU A 456 20.66 6.50 -22.68
CA GLU A 456 22.05 6.37 -22.22
C GLU A 456 22.60 4.97 -22.51
N LYS A 457 21.79 3.92 -22.37
CA LYS A 457 22.15 2.55 -22.77
C LYS A 457 22.51 2.47 -24.25
N ASP A 458 21.69 3.05 -25.12
CA ASP A 458 21.91 3.05 -26.58
C ASP A 458 23.19 3.81 -26.98
N LYS A 459 23.62 4.79 -26.17
CA LYS A 459 24.89 5.51 -26.34
C LYS A 459 26.10 4.76 -25.77
N GLY A 460 25.91 3.58 -25.18
CA GLY A 460 26.97 2.86 -24.46
C GLY A 460 27.35 3.48 -23.11
N LYS A 461 26.57 4.42 -22.58
CA LYS A 461 26.84 5.14 -21.32
C LYS A 461 26.21 4.43 -20.11
N TYR A 462 26.50 3.14 -19.98
CA TYR A 462 26.05 2.27 -18.89
C TYR A 462 27.27 1.75 -18.10
N PRO A 463 27.12 1.34 -16.82
CA PRO A 463 25.88 1.28 -16.05
C PRO A 463 25.44 2.64 -15.51
N VAL A 464 24.12 2.80 -15.33
CA VAL A 464 23.55 3.94 -14.60
C VAL A 464 23.63 3.68 -13.09
N ARG A 465 24.03 4.70 -12.33
CA ARG A 465 24.15 4.68 -10.87
C ARG A 465 23.16 5.66 -10.26
N LEU A 466 22.46 5.23 -9.21
CA LEU A 466 21.83 6.14 -8.26
C LEU A 466 22.81 6.39 -7.12
N ILE A 467 23.04 7.65 -6.80
CA ILE A 467 23.89 8.07 -5.68
C ILE A 467 23.11 8.89 -4.66
N LEU A 468 23.40 8.68 -3.39
CA LEU A 468 22.88 9.46 -2.25
C LEU A 468 24.08 9.98 -1.45
N ASN A 469 24.13 11.28 -1.18
CA ASN A 469 25.11 11.85 -0.27
C ASN A 469 24.75 11.56 1.20
N SER A 470 25.64 11.89 2.13
CA SER A 470 25.45 11.59 3.56
C SER A 470 24.13 12.15 4.13
N LYS A 471 23.70 13.35 3.71
CA LYS A 471 22.44 13.97 4.14
C LYS A 471 21.20 13.19 3.66
N ALA A 472 21.18 12.83 2.38
CA ALA A 472 20.08 12.05 1.81
C ALA A 472 20.04 10.63 2.40
N SER A 473 21.21 10.00 2.56
CA SER A 473 21.32 8.70 3.22
C SER A 473 20.83 8.74 4.66
N LYS A 474 21.15 9.78 5.43
CA LYS A 474 20.64 9.92 6.81
C LYS A 474 19.12 10.06 6.87
N THR A 475 18.52 10.77 5.92
CA THR A 475 17.05 10.95 5.83
C THR A 475 16.32 9.64 5.49
N LEU A 476 17.03 8.73 4.82
CA LEU A 476 16.55 7.44 4.33
C LEU A 476 17.39 6.29 4.91
N ASP A 477 17.82 6.44 6.17
CA ASP A 477 18.79 5.55 6.81
C ASP A 477 18.37 4.08 6.70
N PHE A 478 17.10 3.80 7.03
CA PHE A 478 16.51 2.47 6.90
C PHE A 478 16.65 1.91 5.48
N HIS A 479 16.30 2.68 4.44
CA HIS A 479 16.45 2.25 3.05
C HIS A 479 17.89 1.91 2.72
N THR A 480 18.83 2.80 3.07
CA THR A 480 20.25 2.60 2.76
C THR A 480 20.83 1.39 3.48
N ARG A 481 20.55 1.21 4.78
CA ARG A 481 20.97 0.02 5.53
C ARG A 481 20.39 -1.26 4.95
N HIS A 482 19.09 -1.27 4.66
CA HIS A 482 18.42 -2.42 4.09
C HIS A 482 19.00 -2.82 2.72
N TYR A 483 19.22 -1.86 1.82
CA TYR A 483 19.80 -2.14 0.51
C TYR A 483 21.28 -2.56 0.61
N SER A 484 22.04 -1.98 1.54
CA SER A 484 23.43 -2.35 1.78
C SER A 484 23.60 -3.72 2.41
N GLY A 485 22.78 -4.10 3.40
CA GLY A 485 22.79 -5.46 3.98
C GLY A 485 22.50 -6.54 2.93
N ARG A 486 21.65 -6.22 1.94
CA ARG A 486 21.39 -7.11 0.78
C ARG A 486 22.49 -7.10 -0.29
N GLY A 487 23.54 -6.28 -0.14
CA GLY A 487 24.59 -6.12 -1.15
C GLY A 487 24.17 -5.37 -2.41
N LEU A 488 23.00 -4.73 -2.42
CA LEU A 488 22.45 -3.99 -3.56
C LEU A 488 22.91 -2.53 -3.62
N MET A 489 23.47 -2.02 -2.53
CA MET A 489 23.96 -0.65 -2.39
C MET A 489 25.27 -0.63 -1.61
N ARG A 490 26.26 0.15 -2.08
CA ARG A 490 27.59 0.22 -1.47
C ARG A 490 27.89 1.62 -0.97
N LYS A 491 28.48 1.71 0.23
CA LYS A 491 29.03 2.96 0.76
C LYS A 491 30.45 3.16 0.23
N MET A 492 30.76 4.37 -0.23
CA MET A 492 32.10 4.77 -0.71
C MET A 492 32.27 6.29 -0.66
N THR A 493 33.50 6.77 -0.62
CA THR A 493 33.83 8.20 -0.76
C THR A 493 33.61 8.67 -2.20
N GLY A 494 33.44 9.98 -2.44
CA GLY A 494 33.30 10.49 -3.80
C GLY A 494 34.54 10.25 -4.69
N LYS A 495 35.74 10.17 -4.11
CA LYS A 495 36.97 9.80 -4.83
C LYS A 495 36.96 8.34 -5.27
N GLU A 496 36.47 7.44 -4.43
CA GLU A 496 36.28 6.03 -4.80
C GLU A 496 35.19 5.87 -5.86
N LEU A 497 34.12 6.66 -5.77
CA LEU A 497 33.07 6.70 -6.79
C LEU A 497 33.61 7.15 -8.15
N ALA A 498 34.41 8.22 -8.21
CA ALA A 498 35.05 8.66 -9.45
C ALA A 498 35.93 7.55 -10.05
N LYS A 499 36.71 6.87 -9.21
CA LYS A 499 37.54 5.71 -9.61
C LYS A 499 36.70 4.54 -10.13
N GLU A 500 35.57 4.22 -9.49
CA GLU A 500 34.66 3.14 -9.92
C GLU A 500 33.98 3.46 -11.25
N ILE A 501 33.61 4.73 -11.46
CA ILE A 501 33.05 5.20 -12.73
C ILE A 501 34.13 5.15 -13.83
N GLY A 502 35.39 5.41 -13.49
CA GLY A 502 36.49 5.53 -14.44
C GLY A 502 36.72 6.98 -14.92
N CYS A 503 36.22 7.97 -14.19
CA CYS A 503 36.45 9.39 -14.46
C CYS A 503 37.41 10.02 -13.44
N THR A 504 37.88 11.25 -13.71
CA THR A 504 38.75 11.97 -12.76
C THR A 504 37.92 12.55 -11.60
N PRO A 505 38.48 12.68 -10.39
CA PRO A 505 37.81 13.37 -9.29
C PRO A 505 37.34 14.77 -9.68
N ASP A 506 38.15 15.52 -10.43
CA ASP A 506 37.79 16.86 -10.92
C ASP A 506 36.57 16.85 -11.86
N HIS A 507 36.43 15.82 -12.70
CA HIS A 507 35.26 15.67 -13.57
C HIS A 507 33.99 15.48 -12.74
N LEU A 508 34.00 14.54 -11.78
CA LEU A 508 32.84 14.29 -10.94
C LEU A 508 32.51 15.49 -10.04
N GLN A 509 33.52 16.15 -9.47
CA GLN A 509 33.33 17.39 -8.70
C GLN A 509 32.71 18.50 -9.54
N LYS A 510 33.10 18.62 -10.82
CA LYS A 510 32.47 19.58 -11.75
C LYS A 510 31.00 19.26 -12.00
N THR A 511 30.64 17.98 -12.11
CA THR A 511 29.22 17.55 -12.20
C THR A 511 28.44 18.01 -10.97
N PHE A 512 28.98 17.79 -9.77
CA PHE A 512 28.34 18.21 -8.52
C PHE A 512 28.26 19.73 -8.35
N GLN A 513 29.32 20.46 -8.67
CA GLN A 513 29.31 21.93 -8.66
C GLN A 513 28.29 22.51 -9.64
N THR A 514 28.15 21.92 -10.83
CA THR A 514 27.12 22.32 -11.80
C THR A 514 25.72 22.07 -11.23
N TYR A 515 25.50 20.90 -10.62
CA TYR A 515 24.23 20.57 -9.97
C TYR A 515 23.89 21.51 -8.80
N ASN A 516 24.86 21.82 -7.94
CA ASN A 516 24.69 22.80 -6.85
C ASN A 516 24.35 24.20 -7.39
N SER A 517 25.03 24.65 -8.44
CA SER A 517 24.77 25.95 -9.08
C SER A 517 23.36 26.04 -9.67
N ILE A 518 22.85 24.93 -10.24
CA ILE A 518 21.47 24.83 -10.71
C ILE A 518 20.51 24.91 -9.52
N ALA A 519 20.76 24.17 -8.44
CA ALA A 519 19.90 24.17 -7.25
C ALA A 519 19.83 25.54 -6.56
N ASP A 520 20.94 26.30 -6.57
CA ASP A 520 21.03 27.68 -6.09
C ASP A 520 20.33 28.71 -7.01
N GLY A 521 19.79 28.28 -8.16
CA GLY A 521 19.15 29.15 -9.15
C GLY A 521 20.13 29.99 -9.98
N LYS A 522 21.44 29.73 -9.88
CA LYS A 522 22.49 30.45 -10.64
C LYS A 522 22.56 29.99 -12.10
N GLN A 523 22.09 28.78 -12.40
CA GLN A 523 22.02 28.21 -13.73
C GLN A 523 20.68 27.51 -13.96
N LYS A 524 20.25 27.41 -15.22
CA LYS A 524 19.05 26.64 -15.59
C LYS A 524 19.42 25.17 -15.73
N ASP A 525 18.58 24.28 -15.21
CA ASP A 525 18.75 22.84 -15.44
C ASP A 525 18.47 22.51 -16.92
N PRO A 526 19.37 21.78 -17.61
CA PRO A 526 19.18 21.40 -19.02
C PRO A 526 17.92 20.56 -19.28
N TRP A 527 17.41 19.87 -18.27
CA TRP A 527 16.24 19.00 -18.34
C TRP A 527 15.01 19.60 -17.65
N GLY A 528 15.13 20.82 -17.11
CA GLY A 528 14.03 21.53 -16.46
C GLY A 528 13.72 21.09 -15.04
N LYS A 529 14.67 20.44 -14.33
CA LYS A 529 14.54 20.10 -12.91
C LYS A 529 14.24 21.33 -12.07
N LYS A 530 13.25 21.21 -11.17
CA LYS A 530 12.73 22.33 -10.35
C LYS A 530 12.93 22.17 -8.85
N PHE A 531 13.08 20.93 -8.38
CA PHE A 531 13.06 20.62 -6.96
C PHE A 531 14.34 19.90 -6.57
N PHE A 532 14.93 20.34 -5.47
CA PHE A 532 16.22 19.89 -4.96
C PHE A 532 16.09 19.65 -3.45
N HIS A 533 16.77 18.63 -2.94
CA HIS A 533 16.75 18.28 -1.53
C HIS A 533 18.13 17.78 -1.10
N ASN A 534 18.44 17.89 0.20
CA ASN A 534 19.72 17.44 0.79
C ASN A 534 21.00 18.00 0.13
N MET A 535 20.95 19.27 -0.29
CA MET A 535 22.06 20.01 -0.92
C MET A 535 23.04 20.63 0.12
N PRO A 536 24.24 21.08 -0.30
CA PRO A 536 24.93 20.76 -1.56
C PRO A 536 25.47 19.33 -1.56
N VAL A 537 25.91 18.90 -2.74
CA VAL A 537 26.62 17.63 -2.99
C VAL A 537 28.08 17.93 -3.30
N ASP A 538 29.01 17.17 -2.74
CA ASP A 538 30.45 17.42 -2.92
C ASP A 538 31.23 16.10 -2.98
N ILE A 539 32.33 16.06 -3.74
CA ILE A 539 33.14 14.85 -3.90
C ILE A 539 33.82 14.41 -2.60
N ASP A 540 34.05 15.33 -1.66
CA ASP A 540 34.62 15.00 -0.36
C ASP A 540 33.56 14.43 0.62
N ASP A 541 32.31 14.24 0.18
CA ASP A 541 31.25 13.54 0.93
C ASP A 541 31.35 12.01 0.80
N ASP A 542 30.63 11.32 1.69
CA ASP A 542 30.34 9.90 1.61
C ASP A 542 29.08 9.66 0.79
N PHE A 543 29.10 8.60 -0.02
CA PHE A 543 27.99 8.23 -0.89
C PHE A 543 27.53 6.80 -0.67
N HIS A 544 26.20 6.60 -0.74
CA HIS A 544 25.61 5.31 -1.02
C HIS A 544 25.28 5.21 -2.50
N VAL A 545 25.77 4.14 -3.14
CA VAL A 545 25.74 3.97 -4.60
C VAL A 545 25.12 2.64 -4.95
N ALA A 546 24.19 2.64 -5.90
CA ALA A 546 23.54 1.43 -6.39
C ALA A 546 23.36 1.46 -7.91
N LEU A 547 23.48 0.30 -8.54
CA LEU A 547 23.31 0.13 -9.98
C LEU A 547 21.83 0.01 -10.33
N MET A 548 21.41 0.72 -11.37
CA MET A 548 20.00 0.86 -11.76
C MET A 548 19.74 0.35 -13.16
N GLU A 549 18.57 -0.27 -13.34
CA GLU A 549 17.99 -0.48 -14.66
C GLU A 549 16.46 -0.29 -14.67
N PRO A 550 15.87 -0.03 -15.85
CA PRO A 550 14.42 -0.01 -16.00
C PRO A 550 13.81 -1.41 -15.85
N VAL A 551 12.72 -1.50 -15.07
CA VAL A 551 12.05 -2.76 -14.71
C VAL A 551 10.53 -2.67 -14.82
N LEU A 552 9.87 -3.75 -15.22
CA LEU A 552 8.41 -3.90 -15.16
C LEU A 552 7.92 -3.76 -13.72
N HIS A 553 6.86 -2.97 -13.52
CA HIS A 553 6.49 -2.57 -12.17
C HIS A 553 4.99 -2.56 -11.89
N PHE A 554 4.16 -1.96 -12.75
CA PHE A 554 2.73 -1.77 -12.46
C PHE A 554 1.89 -1.78 -13.73
N THR A 555 0.69 -2.35 -13.67
CA THR A 555 -0.28 -2.38 -14.78
C THR A 555 -1.42 -1.40 -14.51
N MET A 556 -1.44 -0.26 -15.21
CA MET A 556 -2.51 0.74 -15.09
C MET A 556 -3.77 0.33 -15.85
N GLY A 557 -3.59 -0.47 -16.90
CA GLY A 557 -4.68 -1.18 -17.55
C GLY A 557 -5.27 -2.24 -16.64
N GLY A 558 -6.56 -2.49 -16.79
CA GLY A 558 -7.27 -3.44 -15.95
C GLY A 558 -8.76 -3.48 -16.23
N ILE A 559 -9.52 -3.98 -15.27
CA ILE A 559 -10.96 -4.10 -15.35
C ILE A 559 -11.63 -2.75 -15.17
N GLU A 560 -12.54 -2.41 -16.08
CA GLU A 560 -13.27 -1.16 -16.02
C GLU A 560 -14.24 -1.14 -14.84
N ILE A 561 -14.16 -0.07 -14.05
CA ILE A 561 -15.06 0.21 -12.93
C ILE A 561 -15.69 1.60 -13.07
N ASN A 562 -16.79 1.82 -12.33
CA ASN A 562 -17.29 3.15 -12.05
C ASN A 562 -16.71 3.72 -10.73
N ASP A 563 -17.15 4.92 -10.36
CA ASP A 563 -16.75 5.64 -9.14
C ASP A 563 -17.17 4.96 -7.83
N LYS A 564 -18.02 3.92 -7.91
CA LYS A 564 -18.44 3.05 -6.80
C LYS A 564 -17.73 1.68 -6.83
N ALA A 565 -16.65 1.55 -7.59
CA ALA A 565 -15.89 0.31 -7.75
C ALA A 565 -16.71 -0.89 -8.28
N GLN A 566 -17.85 -0.65 -8.93
CA GLN A 566 -18.64 -1.71 -9.58
C GLN A 566 -18.02 -2.07 -10.92
N VAL A 567 -17.86 -3.36 -11.19
CA VAL A 567 -17.30 -3.84 -12.46
C VAL A 567 -18.28 -3.62 -13.59
N LEU A 568 -17.82 -3.03 -14.69
CA LEU A 568 -18.64 -2.77 -15.87
C LEU A 568 -18.51 -3.88 -16.92
N ASN A 569 -19.66 -4.31 -17.46
CA ASN A 569 -19.75 -5.23 -18.57
C ASN A 569 -19.55 -4.53 -19.93
N GLN A 570 -19.59 -5.27 -21.03
CA GLN A 570 -19.47 -4.75 -22.40
C GLN A 570 -20.47 -3.65 -22.78
N GLU A 571 -21.64 -3.61 -22.13
CA GLU A 571 -22.65 -2.56 -22.32
C GLU A 571 -22.43 -1.34 -21.42
N LYS A 572 -21.29 -1.28 -20.69
CA LYS A 572 -20.98 -0.25 -19.68
C LYS A 572 -21.97 -0.23 -18.51
N LYS A 573 -22.68 -1.34 -18.28
CA LYS A 573 -23.56 -1.52 -17.12
C LYS A 573 -22.82 -2.28 -16.02
N PRO A 574 -23.06 -1.96 -14.74
CA PRO A 574 -22.46 -2.72 -13.66
C PRO A 574 -22.99 -4.16 -13.64
N PHE A 575 -22.10 -5.12 -13.37
CA PHE A 575 -22.54 -6.44 -12.92
C PHE A 575 -23.20 -6.32 -11.55
N ASP A 576 -24.30 -7.04 -11.37
CA ASP A 576 -24.98 -7.09 -10.08
C ASP A 576 -24.16 -7.96 -9.09
N GLY A 577 -23.79 -7.40 -7.94
CA GLY A 577 -23.01 -8.10 -6.91
C GLY A 577 -21.50 -8.24 -7.16
N LEU A 578 -20.90 -7.55 -8.14
CA LEU A 578 -19.45 -7.63 -8.43
C LEU A 578 -18.74 -6.28 -8.35
N PHE A 579 -17.68 -6.23 -7.55
CA PHE A 579 -16.85 -5.06 -7.30
C PHE A 579 -15.37 -5.38 -7.52
N ALA A 580 -14.57 -4.35 -7.81
CA ALA A 580 -13.15 -4.49 -8.10
C ALA A 580 -12.34 -3.31 -7.56
N CYS A 581 -11.15 -3.58 -7.02
CA CYS A 581 -10.28 -2.56 -6.46
C CYS A 581 -8.79 -2.89 -6.60
N GLY A 582 -7.94 -1.90 -6.28
CA GLY A 582 -6.49 -2.02 -6.40
C GLY A 582 -6.03 -2.06 -7.87
N GLU A 583 -4.87 -2.67 -8.12
CA GLU A 583 -4.26 -2.78 -9.46
C GLU A 583 -5.06 -3.64 -10.44
N LEU A 584 -6.07 -4.39 -9.96
CA LEU A 584 -7.01 -5.08 -10.85
C LEU A 584 -7.87 -4.09 -11.65
N ALA A 585 -8.20 -2.93 -11.06
CA ALA A 585 -9.06 -1.93 -11.68
C ALA A 585 -8.28 -1.01 -12.63
N GLY A 586 -8.77 -0.88 -13.86
CA GLY A 586 -8.26 0.03 -14.87
C GLY A 586 -8.81 1.45 -14.74
N GLY A 587 -8.15 2.42 -15.38
CA GLY A 587 -8.65 3.79 -15.54
C GLY A 587 -8.32 4.76 -14.39
N VAL A 588 -8.00 4.26 -13.18
CA VAL A 588 -7.66 5.11 -12.02
C VAL A 588 -6.41 5.96 -12.27
N HIS A 589 -5.43 5.43 -13.01
CA HIS A 589 -4.12 6.06 -13.21
C HIS A 589 -3.87 6.53 -14.64
N GLY A 590 -4.75 6.21 -15.58
CA GLY A 590 -4.59 6.50 -17.01
C GLY A 590 -3.25 6.02 -17.58
N ALA A 591 -2.59 6.86 -18.37
CA ALA A 591 -1.39 6.49 -19.12
C ALA A 591 -0.14 6.29 -18.25
N ASN A 592 -0.05 6.94 -17.08
CA ASN A 592 1.10 6.84 -16.20
C ASN A 592 0.70 7.07 -14.74
N ARG A 593 1.10 6.14 -13.86
CA ARG A 593 0.86 6.25 -12.42
C ARG A 593 1.94 7.08 -11.72
N LEU A 594 1.54 8.01 -10.85
CA LEU A 594 2.44 8.75 -9.96
C LEU A 594 2.94 7.87 -8.79
N GLY A 595 4.19 8.09 -8.37
CA GLY A 595 4.76 7.45 -7.17
C GLY A 595 3.87 7.68 -5.94
N GLY A 596 3.73 6.67 -5.08
CA GLY A 596 2.85 6.68 -3.90
C GLY A 596 1.35 6.48 -4.16
N SER A 597 0.87 6.63 -5.41
CA SER A 597 -0.57 6.52 -5.73
C SER A 597 -1.10 5.09 -5.75
N SER A 598 -0.24 4.08 -5.81
CA SER A 598 -0.66 2.67 -5.80
C SER A 598 -1.18 2.26 -4.42
N LEU A 599 -0.43 2.50 -3.34
CA LEU A 599 -0.91 2.23 -1.98
C LEU A 599 -2.18 3.04 -1.68
N LEU A 600 -2.22 4.30 -2.12
CA LEU A 600 -3.42 5.12 -1.99
C LEU A 600 -4.61 4.51 -2.74
N GLY A 601 -4.40 4.08 -3.99
CA GLY A 601 -5.43 3.42 -4.79
C GLY A 601 -5.95 2.14 -4.12
N CYS A 602 -5.05 1.34 -3.53
CA CYS A 602 -5.43 0.16 -2.77
C CYS A 602 -6.36 0.50 -1.59
N VAL A 603 -5.99 1.49 -0.77
CA VAL A 603 -6.80 1.85 0.40
C VAL A 603 -8.09 2.53 -0.02
N VAL A 604 -8.05 3.57 -0.87
CA VAL A 604 -9.26 4.29 -1.28
C VAL A 604 -10.24 3.38 -1.99
N TYR A 605 -9.82 2.64 -3.03
CA TYR A 605 -10.75 1.80 -3.78
C TYR A 605 -11.09 0.50 -3.05
N GLY A 606 -10.22 -0.01 -2.17
CA GLY A 606 -10.57 -1.10 -1.27
C GLY A 606 -11.73 -0.70 -0.36
N ARG A 607 -11.64 0.48 0.25
CA ARG A 607 -12.73 1.03 1.08
C ARG A 607 -13.99 1.34 0.26
N VAL A 608 -13.87 1.95 -0.92
CA VAL A 608 -15.03 2.21 -1.80
C VAL A 608 -15.72 0.91 -2.23
N ALA A 609 -14.96 -0.13 -2.56
CA ALA A 609 -15.51 -1.44 -2.91
C ALA A 609 -16.18 -2.11 -1.70
N GLY A 610 -15.55 -2.04 -0.52
CA GLY A 610 -16.13 -2.53 0.73
C GLY A 610 -17.44 -1.82 1.08
N ASP A 611 -17.46 -0.48 1.05
CA ASP A 611 -18.67 0.33 1.26
C ASP A 611 -19.77 -0.05 0.27
N SER A 612 -19.43 -0.22 -1.01
CA SER A 612 -20.40 -0.52 -2.07
C SER A 612 -20.96 -1.94 -1.95
N ALA A 613 -20.14 -2.91 -1.56
CA ALA A 613 -20.56 -4.28 -1.27
C ALA A 613 -21.46 -4.35 -0.01
N SER A 614 -21.12 -3.62 1.05
CA SER A 614 -21.95 -3.51 2.26
C SER A 614 -23.29 -2.85 1.97
N ASN A 615 -23.30 -1.76 1.20
CA ASN A 615 -24.54 -1.10 0.76
C ASN A 615 -25.40 -2.03 -0.09
N TYR A 616 -24.78 -2.84 -0.94
CA TYR A 616 -25.47 -3.85 -1.74
C TYR A 616 -26.16 -4.91 -0.87
N LEU A 617 -25.46 -5.47 0.11
CA LEU A 617 -26.05 -6.40 1.07
C LEU A 617 -27.21 -5.78 1.85
N PHE A 618 -27.04 -4.54 2.30
CA PHE A 618 -28.09 -3.82 3.02
C PHE A 618 -29.34 -3.60 2.15
N GLN A 619 -29.16 -3.21 0.88
CA GLN A 619 -30.26 -3.09 -0.08
C GLN A 619 -30.97 -4.43 -0.33
N GLN A 620 -30.22 -5.53 -0.46
CA GLN A 620 -30.81 -6.85 -0.58
C GLN A 620 -31.66 -7.21 0.64
N ALA A 621 -31.14 -6.97 1.86
CA ALA A 621 -31.87 -7.18 3.09
C ALA A 621 -33.17 -6.35 3.17
N LEU A 622 -33.14 -5.10 2.69
CA LEU A 622 -34.31 -4.22 2.59
C LEU A 622 -35.28 -4.57 1.45
N SER A 623 -34.88 -5.40 0.49
CA SER A 623 -35.73 -5.83 -0.63
C SER A 623 -36.33 -7.24 -0.42
N GLY A 624 -35.78 -8.02 0.51
CA GLY A 624 -36.28 -9.34 0.87
C GLY A 624 -37.64 -9.29 1.59
N THR A 625 -38.37 -10.41 1.60
CA THR A 625 -39.72 -10.54 2.22
C THR A 625 -39.78 -10.20 3.72
N ALA A 626 -38.64 -10.16 4.42
CA ALA A 626 -38.52 -9.68 5.81
C ALA A 626 -38.51 -8.14 5.96
N ALA A 627 -38.41 -7.40 4.85
CA ALA A 627 -38.25 -5.95 4.86
C ALA A 627 -39.53 -5.17 5.19
N GLY A 628 -40.70 -5.80 5.22
CA GLY A 628 -41.95 -5.11 5.56
C GLY A 628 -41.86 -4.37 6.90
N ALA A 629 -41.30 -5.00 7.93
CA ALA A 629 -41.17 -4.39 9.25
C ALA A 629 -39.91 -3.52 9.41
N ALA A 630 -38.77 -3.93 8.84
CA ALA A 630 -37.51 -3.18 8.95
C ALA A 630 -37.50 -1.91 8.10
N ALA A 631 -38.00 -1.97 6.86
CA ALA A 631 -38.17 -0.79 6.00
C ALA A 631 -39.24 0.17 6.55
N GLN A 632 -40.32 -0.35 7.18
CA GLN A 632 -41.28 0.49 7.91
C GLN A 632 -40.65 1.21 9.10
N ARG A 633 -39.80 0.53 9.89
CA ARG A 633 -39.10 1.16 11.04
C ARG A 633 -38.06 2.20 10.59
N LEU A 634 -37.35 1.96 9.49
CA LEU A 634 -36.44 2.95 8.90
C LEU A 634 -37.20 4.17 8.37
N GLY A 635 -38.38 3.98 7.77
CA GLY A 635 -39.27 5.08 7.37
C GLY A 635 -39.86 5.88 8.54
N GLN A 636 -39.73 5.39 9.78
CA GLN A 636 -40.14 6.09 11.00
C GLN A 636 -39.01 6.95 11.61
N ILE A 637 -37.78 6.84 11.10
CA ILE A 637 -36.63 7.63 11.59
C ILE A 637 -36.49 8.86 10.69
N SER A 638 -36.88 10.02 11.21
CA SER A 638 -36.63 11.32 10.55
C SER A 638 -35.41 11.99 11.17
N LEU A 639 -34.40 12.25 10.34
CA LEU A 639 -33.20 12.99 10.73
C LEU A 639 -33.34 14.44 10.29
N HIS A 640 -33.56 15.33 11.24
CA HIS A 640 -33.60 16.77 10.99
C HIS A 640 -32.27 17.42 11.38
N LEU A 641 -31.61 18.00 10.38
CA LEU A 641 -30.49 18.92 10.54
C LEU A 641 -31.04 20.33 10.45
N ASP A 642 -31.00 21.07 11.56
CA ASP A 642 -31.39 22.48 11.60
C ASP A 642 -30.18 23.36 11.25
N PRO A 643 -30.17 24.02 10.07
CA PRO A 643 -29.05 24.87 9.67
C PRO A 643 -28.89 26.13 10.56
N SER A 644 -29.89 26.46 11.39
CA SER A 644 -29.79 27.55 12.36
C SER A 644 -29.19 27.13 13.71
N ALA A 645 -29.00 25.82 13.94
CA ALA A 645 -28.37 25.26 15.13
C ALA A 645 -27.27 24.23 14.75
N PRO A 646 -26.13 24.69 14.20
CA PRO A 646 -25.03 23.80 13.81
C PRO A 646 -24.55 22.95 15.00
N GLY A 647 -24.50 21.62 14.80
CA GLY A 647 -24.10 20.64 15.81
C GLY A 647 -25.25 19.91 16.51
N LYS A 648 -26.52 20.24 16.23
CA LYS A 648 -27.68 19.54 16.80
C LYS A 648 -28.36 18.66 15.75
N LEU A 649 -28.20 17.34 15.90
CA LEU A 649 -28.95 16.34 15.12
C LEU A 649 -30.20 15.95 15.91
N THR A 650 -31.38 16.17 15.34
CA THR A 650 -32.64 15.72 15.97
C THR A 650 -33.08 14.42 15.29
N VAL A 651 -33.19 13.35 16.07
CA VAL A 651 -33.68 12.03 15.61
C VAL A 651 -35.09 11.86 16.13
N GLU A 652 -36.08 11.93 15.25
CA GLU A 652 -37.48 11.65 15.59
C GLU A 652 -37.84 10.21 15.21
N TRP A 653 -38.47 9.51 16.15
CA TRP A 653 -39.00 8.16 15.98
C TRP A 653 -40.52 8.23 15.94
N ALA A 654 -41.12 8.05 14.78
CA ALA A 654 -42.58 8.02 14.66
C ALA A 654 -43.15 6.73 15.25
N ASN A 655 -43.62 6.77 16.51
CA ASN A 655 -44.41 5.67 17.06
C ASN A 655 -45.75 5.59 16.33
N GLY A 656 -46.03 4.44 15.71
CA GLY A 656 -47.24 4.18 14.92
C GLY A 656 -48.56 4.10 15.70
N GLY A 657 -48.83 5.07 16.57
CA GLY A 657 -50.11 5.22 17.27
C GLY A 657 -50.81 6.52 16.86
N SER A 658 -51.86 6.41 16.07
CA SER A 658 -52.85 7.48 15.91
C SER A 658 -53.54 7.72 17.26
N GLY A 659 -53.12 8.75 17.99
CA GLY A 659 -53.74 9.14 19.25
C GLY A 659 -53.38 10.58 19.60
N SER A 660 -54.32 11.49 19.38
CA SER A 660 -54.27 12.87 19.87
C SER A 660 -54.20 12.87 21.40
N GLY A 661 -53.08 13.30 21.97
CA GLY A 661 -52.92 13.48 23.41
C GLY A 661 -51.66 14.30 23.73
N ALA A 662 -51.85 15.36 24.53
CA ALA A 662 -50.88 16.40 24.81
C ALA A 662 -49.50 15.89 25.29
N VAL A 663 -48.44 16.50 24.75
CA VAL A 663 -47.05 16.26 25.14
C VAL A 663 -46.79 16.86 26.51
N ALA A 664 -46.61 16.01 27.53
CA ALA A 664 -45.98 16.40 28.77
C ALA A 664 -44.46 16.41 28.57
N VAL A 665 -43.85 17.59 28.68
CA VAL A 665 -42.39 17.77 28.65
C VAL A 665 -41.82 17.21 29.95
N GLN A 666 -41.25 16.01 29.89
CA GLN A 666 -40.44 15.50 30.99
C GLN A 666 -38.98 15.91 30.75
N GLN A 667 -38.52 16.85 31.57
CA GLN A 667 -37.16 17.37 31.56
C GLN A 667 -36.21 16.29 32.06
N GLN A 668 -35.57 15.57 31.15
CA GLN A 668 -34.49 14.64 31.49
C GLN A 668 -33.16 15.37 31.33
N ALA A 669 -32.44 15.53 32.44
CA ALA A 669 -31.13 16.16 32.49
C ALA A 669 -30.16 15.41 31.57
N SER A 670 -29.58 16.12 30.59
CA SER A 670 -28.50 15.62 29.75
C SER A 670 -27.27 15.37 30.62
N ALA A 671 -26.83 14.12 30.72
CA ALA A 671 -25.50 13.80 31.21
C ALA A 671 -24.48 14.43 30.24
N ALA A 672 -23.54 15.20 30.80
CA ALA A 672 -22.44 15.82 30.07
C ALA A 672 -21.59 14.76 29.34
N PRO A 673 -20.94 15.11 28.21
CA PRO A 673 -19.95 14.23 27.59
C PRO A 673 -18.82 14.00 28.60
N ALA A 674 -18.51 12.73 28.85
CA ALA A 674 -17.42 12.35 29.74
C ALA A 674 -16.12 12.99 29.27
N ALA A 675 -15.52 13.80 30.15
CA ALA A 675 -14.24 14.42 29.94
C ALA A 675 -13.16 13.35 29.67
N ALA A 676 -12.27 13.68 28.74
CA ALA A 676 -11.06 12.92 28.45
C ALA A 676 -10.30 12.62 29.76
N ALA A 677 -9.99 11.35 29.98
CA ALA A 677 -9.12 10.94 31.08
C ALA A 677 -7.68 11.42 30.82
N PRO A 678 -6.92 11.83 31.85
CA PRO A 678 -5.54 12.28 31.68
C PRO A 678 -4.64 11.13 31.25
N ALA A 679 -3.62 11.46 30.46
CA ALA A 679 -2.53 10.57 30.10
C ALA A 679 -1.86 10.01 31.37
N GLY A 680 -2.14 8.74 31.66
CA GLY A 680 -1.46 7.93 32.66
C GLY A 680 -0.38 7.08 31.98
N GLU A 681 0.75 6.95 32.66
CA GLU A 681 1.99 6.31 32.23
C GLU A 681 1.79 4.92 31.58
N SER A 682 2.65 4.67 30.58
CA SER A 682 2.77 3.42 29.82
C SER A 682 2.82 2.19 30.73
N ALA A 683 1.67 1.53 30.87
CA ALA A 683 1.61 0.14 31.30
C ALA A 683 1.74 -0.74 30.04
N ALA A 684 2.78 -1.57 30.02
CA ALA A 684 3.03 -2.54 28.95
C ALA A 684 1.76 -3.35 28.66
N LYS A 685 1.29 -3.28 27.39
CA LYS A 685 0.17 -4.08 26.90
C LYS A 685 0.54 -5.57 27.03
N ALA A 686 -0.29 -6.34 27.73
CA ALA A 686 -0.18 -7.79 27.75
C ALA A 686 -0.43 -8.34 26.33
N LYS A 687 0.55 -9.07 25.80
CA LYS A 687 0.49 -9.74 24.51
C LYS A 687 -0.58 -10.85 24.54
N PRO A 688 -1.25 -11.16 23.41
CA PRO A 688 -2.14 -12.32 23.31
C PRO A 688 -1.34 -13.59 23.59
N ASP A 689 -1.91 -14.52 24.36
CA ASP A 689 -1.28 -15.79 24.77
C ASP A 689 -1.06 -16.70 23.54
N PRO A 690 0.20 -16.91 23.08
CA PRO A 690 0.46 -17.78 21.94
C PRO A 690 0.35 -19.24 22.40
N LYS A 691 -0.46 -20.05 21.71
CA LYS A 691 -0.42 -21.51 21.88
C LYS A 691 1.02 -22.02 21.72
N ALA A 692 1.63 -22.47 22.83
CA ALA A 692 2.73 -23.42 22.98
C ALA A 692 3.81 -23.48 21.87
N PHE A 693 4.31 -22.35 21.39
CA PHE A 693 5.55 -22.35 20.60
C PHE A 693 6.73 -22.71 21.53
N LYS A 694 7.54 -23.69 21.13
CA LYS A 694 8.75 -24.11 21.84
C LYS A 694 9.86 -24.35 20.84
N ILE A 695 11.03 -23.81 21.12
CA ILE A 695 12.24 -24.11 20.36
C ILE A 695 12.71 -25.52 20.76
N PRO A 696 12.89 -26.46 19.82
CA PRO A 696 13.42 -27.79 20.14
C PRO A 696 14.79 -27.71 20.81
N GLU A 697 15.06 -28.62 21.76
CA GLU A 697 16.36 -28.67 22.47
C GLU A 697 17.51 -29.18 21.59
N THR A 698 17.21 -29.69 20.38
CA THR A 698 18.21 -30.13 19.42
C THR A 698 19.17 -28.99 19.09
N GLU A 699 20.48 -29.27 19.18
CA GLU A 699 21.53 -28.28 18.95
C GLU A 699 22.26 -28.55 17.64
N TYR A 700 22.52 -27.49 16.89
CA TYR A 700 23.28 -27.52 15.64
C TYR A 700 24.46 -26.56 15.70
N THR A 701 25.59 -26.95 15.14
CA THR A 701 26.75 -26.06 14.94
C THR A 701 26.55 -25.19 13.71
N MET A 702 27.21 -24.02 13.66
CA MET A 702 27.16 -23.17 12.46
C MET A 702 27.80 -23.85 11.24
N GLU A 703 28.76 -24.75 11.44
CA GLU A 703 29.34 -25.58 10.39
C GLU A 703 28.35 -26.61 9.82
N GLU A 704 27.40 -27.10 10.63
CA GLU A 704 26.31 -27.94 10.15
C GLU A 704 25.33 -27.11 9.34
N VAL A 705 24.86 -25.98 9.89
CA VAL A 705 23.97 -25.05 9.17
C VAL A 705 24.56 -24.64 7.82
N ALA A 706 25.86 -24.33 7.76
CA ALA A 706 26.55 -23.92 6.54
C ALA A 706 26.54 -24.96 5.40
N LYS A 707 26.27 -26.25 5.69
CA LYS A 707 26.13 -27.30 4.67
C LYS A 707 24.78 -27.26 3.95
N HIS A 708 23.77 -26.67 4.58
CA HIS A 708 22.41 -26.54 4.06
C HIS A 708 22.26 -25.19 3.33
N ASN A 709 22.95 -25.06 2.20
CA ASN A 709 23.12 -23.81 1.46
C ASN A 709 22.70 -23.90 -0.03
N LYS A 710 21.75 -24.78 -0.36
CA LYS A 710 21.29 -25.01 -1.73
C LYS A 710 19.77 -25.07 -1.82
N GLU A 711 19.23 -24.97 -3.02
CA GLU A 711 17.79 -25.05 -3.24
C GLU A 711 17.25 -26.46 -2.93
N GLY A 712 16.20 -26.54 -2.11
CA GLY A 712 15.65 -27.79 -1.56
C GLY A 712 16.40 -28.36 -0.35
N ASP A 713 17.45 -27.67 0.13
CA ASP A 713 18.22 -28.04 1.32
C ASP A 713 18.86 -26.77 1.91
N LEU A 714 18.04 -25.98 2.61
CA LEU A 714 18.33 -24.61 3.00
C LEU A 714 17.98 -24.35 4.45
N TRP A 715 19.00 -24.11 5.28
CA TRP A 715 18.82 -23.70 6.67
C TRP A 715 19.30 -22.27 6.91
N VAL A 716 18.67 -21.59 7.87
CA VAL A 716 19.02 -20.23 8.29
C VAL A 716 18.98 -20.16 9.82
N VAL A 717 19.84 -19.34 10.41
CA VAL A 717 19.79 -19.02 11.84
C VAL A 717 19.16 -17.65 12.04
N VAL A 718 18.24 -17.54 13.00
CA VAL A 718 17.66 -16.27 13.44
C VAL A 718 17.62 -16.25 14.95
N LYS A 719 18.26 -15.26 15.59
CA LYS A 719 18.29 -15.11 17.05
C LYS A 719 18.70 -16.38 17.79
N GLY A 720 19.68 -17.10 17.26
CA GLY A 720 20.15 -18.39 17.81
C GLY A 720 19.21 -19.57 17.57
N VAL A 721 18.08 -19.39 16.87
CA VAL A 721 17.15 -20.45 16.45
C VAL A 721 17.54 -20.95 15.07
N VAL A 722 17.57 -22.27 14.88
CA VAL A 722 17.89 -22.92 13.60
C VAL A 722 16.60 -23.29 12.90
N MET A 723 16.43 -22.82 11.67
CA MET A 723 15.24 -23.03 10.86
C MET A 723 15.57 -23.79 9.57
N ASP A 724 14.80 -24.84 9.27
CA ASP A 724 14.79 -25.49 7.96
C ASP A 724 13.72 -24.82 7.09
N LEU A 725 14.14 -24.12 6.04
CA LEU A 725 13.25 -23.37 5.16
C LEU A 725 13.11 -24.02 3.78
N SER A 726 13.59 -25.26 3.62
CA SER A 726 13.68 -25.96 2.33
C SER A 726 12.33 -26.05 1.60
N ASN A 727 11.23 -26.22 2.34
CA ASN A 727 9.87 -26.34 1.82
C ASN A 727 9.01 -25.08 2.01
N TRP A 728 9.61 -23.97 2.44
CA TRP A 728 8.90 -22.74 2.80
C TRP A 728 9.34 -21.52 1.96
N LEU A 729 10.34 -21.67 1.08
CA LEU A 729 10.87 -20.57 0.27
C LEU A 729 9.82 -19.77 -0.51
N ASP A 730 8.86 -20.47 -1.10
CA ASP A 730 7.80 -19.85 -1.91
C ASP A 730 6.66 -19.26 -1.07
N GLU A 731 6.59 -19.61 0.22
CA GLU A 731 5.61 -19.08 1.17
C GLU A 731 6.05 -17.75 1.79
N HIS A 732 7.35 -17.43 1.71
CA HIS A 732 7.87 -16.20 2.31
C HIS A 732 7.38 -14.94 1.58
N PRO A 733 6.87 -13.91 2.29
CA PRO A 733 6.18 -12.76 1.67
C PRO A 733 7.12 -11.87 0.85
N GLY A 734 8.39 -11.82 1.26
CA GLY A 734 9.45 -11.14 0.53
C GLY A 734 9.89 -11.86 -0.75
N GLY A 735 9.39 -13.08 -0.99
CA GLY A 735 9.81 -13.99 -2.04
C GLY A 735 11.04 -14.84 -1.63
N PRO A 736 11.35 -15.88 -2.42
CA PRO A 736 12.37 -16.88 -2.09
C PRO A 736 13.77 -16.27 -2.02
N GLN A 737 14.07 -15.26 -2.85
CA GLN A 737 15.39 -14.62 -2.87
C GLN A 737 15.74 -13.95 -1.53
N ALA A 738 14.74 -13.48 -0.78
CA ALA A 738 14.98 -12.87 0.52
C ALA A 738 15.62 -13.86 1.52
N ILE A 739 15.28 -15.14 1.41
CA ILE A 739 15.83 -16.24 2.22
C ILE A 739 17.10 -16.79 1.59
N LYS A 740 17.12 -17.00 0.26
CA LYS A 740 18.28 -17.55 -0.45
C LYS A 740 19.54 -16.73 -0.22
N ASN A 741 19.40 -15.42 -0.01
CA ASN A 741 20.52 -14.56 0.36
C ASN A 741 21.21 -14.98 1.67
N PHE A 742 20.58 -15.72 2.57
CA PHE A 742 21.14 -16.12 3.87
C PHE A 742 21.27 -17.63 4.06
N MET A 743 21.16 -18.40 2.97
CA MET A 743 21.30 -19.86 3.01
C MET A 743 22.59 -20.31 3.69
N GLY A 744 22.47 -21.17 4.70
CA GLY A 744 23.57 -21.66 5.52
C GLY A 744 24.22 -20.62 6.42
N ARG A 745 23.55 -19.49 6.71
CA ARG A 745 24.11 -18.37 7.48
C ARG A 745 23.14 -17.87 8.56
N ASP A 746 23.68 -17.05 9.46
CA ASP A 746 22.91 -16.26 10.41
C ASP A 746 22.30 -15.05 9.68
N ALA A 747 20.99 -14.85 9.84
CA ALA A 747 20.19 -13.79 9.25
C ALA A 747 19.54 -12.91 10.33
N THR A 748 20.03 -12.94 11.57
CA THR A 748 19.43 -12.23 12.71
C THR A 748 19.29 -10.74 12.46
N GLU A 749 20.35 -10.08 11.98
CA GLU A 749 20.33 -8.64 11.71
C GLU A 749 19.28 -8.29 10.64
N GLU A 750 19.21 -9.04 9.54
CA GLU A 750 18.21 -8.84 8.49
C GLU A 750 16.79 -9.20 8.92
N PHE A 751 16.65 -10.17 9.82
CA PHE A 751 15.37 -10.52 10.41
C PHE A 751 14.87 -9.37 11.29
N GLU A 752 15.67 -8.90 12.25
CA GLU A 752 15.33 -7.80 13.16
C GLU A 752 15.01 -6.49 12.42
N MET A 753 15.62 -6.27 11.26
CA MET A 753 15.31 -5.11 10.41
C MET A 753 13.92 -5.13 9.79
N LEU A 754 13.23 -6.28 9.73
CA LEU A 754 11.99 -6.43 8.96
C LEU A 754 10.87 -7.13 9.70
N HIS A 755 11.20 -7.88 10.75
CA HIS A 755 10.30 -8.77 11.44
C HIS A 755 10.41 -8.54 12.94
N ASP A 756 9.26 -8.57 13.61
CA ASP A 756 9.20 -8.65 15.06
C ASP A 756 9.34 -10.13 15.48
N ASP A 757 9.76 -10.39 16.71
CA ASP A 757 10.09 -11.76 17.18
C ASP A 757 8.91 -12.72 17.11
N GLU A 758 7.69 -12.20 17.21
CA GLU A 758 6.43 -12.95 17.10
C GLU A 758 6.22 -13.56 15.70
N VAL A 759 6.94 -13.10 14.67
CA VAL A 759 6.77 -13.57 13.29
C VAL A 759 7.10 -15.06 13.14
N ILE A 760 8.19 -15.53 13.76
CA ILE A 760 8.58 -16.95 13.69
C ILE A 760 7.54 -17.86 14.38
N PRO A 761 7.20 -17.63 15.68
CA PRO A 761 6.16 -18.39 16.36
C PRO A 761 4.82 -18.40 15.64
N LYS A 762 4.43 -17.25 15.05
CA LYS A 762 3.11 -17.09 14.43
C LYS A 762 3.04 -17.71 13.03
N TYR A 763 4.07 -17.53 12.21
CA TYR A 763 3.98 -17.83 10.76
C TYR A 763 4.88 -18.97 10.30
N ALA A 764 5.93 -19.31 11.05
CA ALA A 764 6.86 -20.38 10.68
C ALA A 764 7.24 -21.30 11.86
N PRO A 765 6.32 -21.67 12.78
CA PRO A 765 6.68 -22.47 13.96
C PRO A 765 7.18 -23.87 13.57
N GLU A 766 6.62 -24.45 12.51
CA GLU A 766 6.98 -25.79 12.01
C GLU A 766 8.36 -25.83 11.33
N GLN A 767 8.91 -24.66 10.96
CA GLN A 767 10.22 -24.58 10.32
C GLN A 767 11.36 -24.57 11.35
N VAL A 768 11.04 -24.44 12.64
CA VAL A 768 12.03 -24.38 13.71
C VAL A 768 12.46 -25.79 14.10
N ILE A 769 13.72 -26.13 13.84
CA ILE A 769 14.26 -27.48 14.05
C ILE A 769 15.16 -27.60 15.30
N GLY A 770 15.63 -26.47 15.83
CA GLY A 770 16.45 -26.45 17.04
C GLY A 770 17.11 -25.10 17.30
N ARG A 771 18.27 -25.12 17.98
CA ARG A 771 19.05 -23.94 18.35
C ARG A 771 20.53 -24.10 18.02
N VAL A 772 21.24 -22.97 17.96
CA VAL A 772 22.69 -22.98 17.73
C VAL A 772 23.42 -23.45 18.99
N LYS A 773 24.33 -24.42 18.83
CA LYS A 773 25.10 -25.01 19.92
C LYS A 773 25.96 -23.94 20.61
N GLY A 774 25.79 -23.80 21.93
CA GLY A 774 26.55 -22.83 22.74
C GLY A 774 26.07 -21.38 22.60
N GLN A 775 24.93 -21.14 21.96
CA GLN A 775 24.28 -19.84 21.87
C GLN A 775 22.88 -19.94 22.47
N GLU A 776 22.56 -19.06 23.42
CA GLU A 776 21.18 -18.96 23.93
C GLU A 776 20.30 -18.26 22.89
N PRO A 777 19.12 -18.84 22.55
CA PRO A 777 18.16 -18.15 21.69
C PRO A 777 17.66 -16.86 22.33
N THR A 778 17.60 -15.78 21.55
CA THR A 778 17.16 -14.44 22.01
C THR A 778 15.80 -14.03 21.43
N LEU A 779 15.06 -14.98 20.86
CA LEU A 779 13.74 -14.76 20.27
C LEU A 779 12.69 -14.57 21.40
N GLU A 780 12.06 -13.41 21.47
CA GLU A 780 11.03 -13.06 22.47
C GLU A 780 9.60 -13.32 21.96
N PHE A 781 8.88 -14.27 22.55
CA PHE A 781 7.53 -14.64 22.10
C PHE A 781 6.58 -15.05 23.22
#